data_AF-Q8VDP3-F1
#
_entry.id   AF-Q8VDP3-F1
#
_cell.length_a   1.000
_cell.length_b   1.000
_cell.length_c   1.000
_cell.angle_alpha   90.00
_cell.angle_beta   90.00
_cell.angle_gamma   90.00
#
_symmetry.space_group_name_H-M   'P 1'
#
loop_
_entity.id
_entity.type
_entity.pdbx_description
1 polymer ?
#
loop_
_entity_poly.entity_id
_entity_poly.type
_entity_poly.pdbx_seq_one_letter_code
_entity_poly.pdbx_strand_id
1 'polypeptide(L)'
;MASPASTNPAHDHFETFVQAQLCQDVLSSFQGLCRALGVESGGGLSQYHKIKAQLNYWSAKSLWAKLDKRASQPVYQQGQACTNTKCLVVGAGPCGLRAAVELALLGARVVLVEKRIKFSRHNVLHLWPFTIHDLRALGAKKFYGRFCTGTLDHISIRQLQLLLLKVALLLGVEIHWGVKFTGLQPPPRKGSGWRAQLQPNPPAQLASYEFDVLISAAGGKFVPEGFTIREMRGKLAIGITANFVNGRTVEETQVPEISGVARIYNQKFFQSLLKATGIDLENIVYYKDETHYFVMTAKKQCLLRLGVLRQDLSETDQLLGKANVVPEALQRFARAAADFATHGKLGKLEFAQDARGRPDVAAFDFTSMMRAESSARVQEKHGARLLLGLVGDCLVEPFWPLGTGVARGFLAAFDAAWMVKRWAEGAGPLEVLAERESLYQLLSQTSPENMHRNVAQYGLDPATRYPNLNLRAVTPNQVQDLYDMMDKEHAQRKSDEPDSRKTTTGSAGTEELLHWCQEQTAGFPGVHVTDFSSSWADGLALCALVHHLQPGLLEPSELQGMGALEATTWALRVAEHELGITPVLSAQAVMAGSDPLGLIAYLSHFHSAFKNTSHSSGLVSQPSGTPSAILFLGKLQRSLQRTRAKVDEETPSTEEPPVSEPSMSPNTPELSEHQEAGAEELCELCGKHLYILERFCVDGHFFHRSCFCCHTCEATLWPGGYGQHPGDGHFYCLQHLPQEDQKEADNNGSLESQELPTPGDSNMQPDPSSPPVTRVSPVPSPSQPARRLIRLSSLERLRLSSLNIIPDSGAEPPPKPPRSCSDLARESLKSSFVGWGVPVQAPQVPEAIEKGDDEEEEEEEEEEEEEPLPPLEPELEQTLLTLAKNPGAMTKYPTWRRTLMRRAKEEEMKRFCKAQAIQRRLNEIEATMRELEAEGTKLELALRKESSSPEQQKKLWLDQLLRLIQKKNSLVTEEAELMITVQELDLEEKQRQLDHELRGYMNREETMKTEADLQSENQVLRKLLEVVNQRDALIQFQEERRLREMPA
;
A
#
# COMPACT_ATOMS: atom_id res chain seq x y z
N MET A 1 60.04 5.61 -10.55
CA MET A 1 60.00 6.87 -9.79
C MET A 1 59.12 6.63 -8.58
N ALA A 2 59.70 6.80 -7.39
CA ALA A 2 59.16 6.68 -6.02
C ALA A 2 58.08 5.62 -5.71
N SER A 3 58.37 4.74 -4.73
CA SER A 3 57.35 3.92 -4.07
C SER A 3 56.22 4.80 -3.51
N PRO A 4 54.94 4.37 -3.56
CA PRO A 4 53.85 5.07 -2.90
C PRO A 4 53.92 4.81 -1.39
N ALA A 5 54.96 5.29 -0.73
CA ALA A 5 54.99 5.37 0.72
C ALA A 5 54.11 6.57 1.08
N SER A 6 52.84 6.30 1.37
CA SER A 6 51.94 7.32 1.89
C SER A 6 52.54 7.99 3.09
N THR A 7 52.50 9.33 3.10
CA THR A 7 53.04 10.15 4.18
C THR A 7 52.22 10.05 5.46
N ASN A 8 51.00 9.51 5.42
CA ASN A 8 50.17 9.28 6.61
C ASN A 8 49.38 7.96 6.52
N PRO A 9 49.70 6.95 7.34
CA PRO A 9 49.00 5.66 7.32
C PRO A 9 47.49 5.76 7.62
N ALA A 10 47.06 6.80 8.35
CA ALA A 10 45.63 7.02 8.60
C ALA A 10 44.87 7.42 7.32
N HIS A 11 45.50 8.16 6.41
CA HIS A 11 44.88 8.54 5.14
C HIS A 11 44.67 7.29 4.26
N ASP A 12 45.68 6.41 4.18
CA ASP A 12 45.57 5.16 3.39
C ASP A 12 44.47 4.24 3.91
N HIS A 13 44.37 4.07 5.23
CA HIS A 13 43.32 3.27 5.83
C HIS A 13 41.94 3.87 5.56
N PHE A 14 41.81 5.20 5.58
CA PHE A 14 40.54 5.86 5.24
C PHE A 14 40.18 5.68 3.77
N GLU A 15 41.11 5.87 2.83
CA GLU A 15 40.83 5.65 1.40
C GLU A 15 40.48 4.19 1.11
N THR A 16 41.20 3.24 1.72
CA THR A 16 40.90 1.81 1.62
C THR A 16 39.48 1.52 2.15
N PHE A 17 39.10 2.13 3.27
CA PHE A 17 37.76 2.00 3.84
C PHE A 17 36.67 2.59 2.95
N VAL A 18 36.90 3.77 2.38
CA VAL A 18 35.96 4.43 1.46
C VAL A 18 35.77 3.58 0.20
N GLN A 19 36.83 2.99 -0.34
CA GLN A 19 36.80 2.25 -1.61
C GLN A 19 36.38 0.77 -1.45
N ALA A 20 36.46 0.21 -0.24
CA ALA A 20 36.15 -1.20 0.02
C ALA A 20 34.78 -1.64 -0.52
N GLN A 21 34.79 -2.75 -1.28
CA GLN A 21 33.63 -3.32 -1.99
C GLN A 21 33.09 -4.60 -1.35
N LEU A 22 33.77 -5.15 -0.34
CA LEU A 22 33.30 -6.31 0.43
C LEU A 22 33.06 -5.92 1.88
N CYS A 23 32.06 -6.55 2.50
CA CYS A 23 31.71 -6.27 3.89
C CYS A 23 32.88 -6.51 4.85
N GLN A 24 33.62 -7.61 4.67
CA GLN A 24 34.78 -7.93 5.52
C GLN A 24 35.91 -6.91 5.33
N ASP A 25 36.15 -6.48 4.09
CA ASP A 25 37.16 -5.47 3.78
C ASP A 25 36.81 -4.15 4.48
N VAL A 26 35.56 -3.68 4.38
CA VAL A 26 35.07 -2.46 5.08
C VAL A 26 35.35 -2.54 6.58
N LEU A 27 35.03 -3.67 7.21
CA LEU A 27 35.25 -3.86 8.65
C LEU A 27 36.75 -3.88 8.98
N SER A 28 37.55 -4.59 8.20
CA SER A 28 38.99 -4.71 8.44
C SER A 28 39.72 -3.39 8.23
N SER A 29 39.38 -2.63 7.18
CA SER A 29 39.95 -1.31 6.89
C SER A 29 39.51 -0.28 7.94
N PHE A 30 38.26 -0.34 8.41
CA PHE A 30 37.79 0.53 9.49
C PHE A 30 38.52 0.23 10.81
N GLN A 31 38.74 -1.03 11.14
CA GLN A 31 39.52 -1.42 12.33
C GLN A 31 40.98 -0.94 12.22
N GLY A 32 41.57 -1.03 11.02
CA GLY A 32 42.90 -0.49 10.72
C GLY A 32 42.95 1.04 10.92
N LEU A 33 41.94 1.74 10.42
CA LEU A 33 41.79 3.18 10.62
C LEU A 33 41.66 3.54 12.10
N CYS A 34 40.80 2.84 12.84
CA CYS A 34 40.62 3.05 14.27
C CYS A 34 41.94 2.90 15.04
N ARG A 35 42.72 1.85 14.72
CA ARG A 35 44.04 1.61 15.32
C ARG A 35 45.03 2.73 14.99
N ALA A 36 45.05 3.20 13.75
CA ALA A 36 45.93 4.28 13.32
C ALA A 36 45.63 5.62 14.02
N LEU A 37 44.37 5.84 14.40
CA LEU A 37 43.90 7.07 15.07
C LEU A 37 43.78 6.95 16.61
N GLY A 38 44.11 5.79 17.19
CA GLY A 38 43.99 5.55 18.63
C GLY A 38 42.54 5.61 19.14
N VAL A 39 41.56 5.20 18.32
CA VAL A 39 40.14 5.15 18.67
C VAL A 39 39.62 3.72 18.68
N GLU A 40 38.50 3.49 19.39
CA GLU A 40 37.81 2.19 19.40
C GLU A 40 36.56 2.26 18.51
N SER A 41 36.29 1.18 17.78
CA SER A 41 35.04 0.99 17.04
C SER A 41 33.85 0.90 18.00
N GLY A 42 32.68 1.45 17.63
CA GLY A 42 31.45 1.32 18.44
C GLY A 42 31.33 2.28 19.63
N GLY A 43 32.21 3.28 19.76
CA GLY A 43 32.18 4.25 20.86
C GLY A 43 31.28 5.48 20.68
N GLY A 44 30.26 5.39 19.80
CA GLY A 44 29.29 6.46 19.53
C GLY A 44 29.89 7.74 18.93
N LEU A 45 29.14 8.84 18.99
CA LEU A 45 29.52 10.14 18.39
C LEU A 45 30.82 10.72 18.94
N SER A 46 31.23 10.35 20.16
CA SER A 46 32.52 10.77 20.71
C SER A 46 33.71 10.27 19.87
N GLN A 47 33.61 9.06 19.31
CA GLN A 47 34.63 8.51 18.42
C GLN A 47 34.56 9.13 17.03
N TYR A 48 33.35 9.40 16.52
CA TYR A 48 33.16 10.16 15.28
C TYR A 48 33.91 11.51 15.34
N HIS A 49 33.75 12.26 16.43
CA HIS A 49 34.44 13.56 16.61
C HIS A 49 35.97 13.42 16.64
N LYS A 50 36.51 12.35 17.26
CA LYS A 50 37.95 12.09 17.26
C LYS A 50 38.47 11.69 15.87
N ILE A 51 37.73 10.86 15.14
CA ILE A 51 38.07 10.43 13.78
C ILE A 51 38.12 11.65 12.86
N LYS A 52 37.06 12.46 12.83
CA LYS A 52 37.01 13.63 11.93
C LYS A 52 38.07 14.68 12.28
N ALA A 53 38.36 14.89 13.57
CA ALA A 53 39.35 15.87 14.01
C ALA A 53 40.77 15.50 13.55
N GLN A 54 41.10 14.19 13.55
CA GLN A 54 42.40 13.71 13.10
C GLN A 54 42.48 13.52 11.57
N LEU A 55 41.34 13.32 10.89
CA LEU A 55 41.23 13.20 9.43
C LEU A 55 40.74 14.48 8.76
N ASN A 56 41.30 15.63 9.14
CA ASN A 56 40.96 16.91 8.53
C ASN A 56 41.81 17.20 7.27
N TYR A 57 41.66 16.35 6.24
CA TYR A 57 42.39 16.47 4.97
C TYR A 57 41.43 16.52 3.78
N TRP A 58 41.93 16.99 2.63
CA TRP A 58 41.13 17.39 1.46
C TRP A 58 40.09 16.33 1.05
N SER A 59 40.47 15.06 0.96
CA SER A 59 39.59 13.98 0.49
C SER A 59 38.43 13.66 1.45
N ALA A 60 38.61 13.89 2.76
CA ALA A 60 37.58 13.58 3.77
C ALA A 60 36.71 14.79 4.17
N LYS A 61 37.17 16.03 3.92
CA LYS A 61 36.46 17.26 4.34
C LYS A 61 35.02 17.33 3.84
N SER A 62 34.77 17.04 2.55
CA SER A 62 33.43 17.09 1.96
C SER A 62 32.47 16.08 2.62
N LEU A 63 32.97 14.92 3.05
CA LEU A 63 32.17 13.94 3.81
C LEU A 63 31.81 14.46 5.20
N TRP A 64 32.77 15.01 5.94
CA TRP A 64 32.52 15.54 7.28
C TRP A 64 31.52 16.70 7.26
N ALA A 65 31.65 17.62 6.30
CA ALA A 65 30.70 18.72 6.14
C ALA A 65 29.26 18.23 5.94
N LYS A 66 29.06 17.19 5.14
CA LYS A 66 27.74 16.58 4.89
C LYS A 66 27.16 15.92 6.14
N LEU A 67 27.96 15.10 6.85
CA LEU A 67 27.53 14.45 8.09
C LEU A 67 27.27 15.45 9.22
N ASP A 68 28.12 16.48 9.37
CA ASP A 68 27.95 17.54 10.37
C ASP A 68 26.72 18.42 10.05
N LYS A 69 26.45 18.71 8.77
CA LYS A 69 25.23 19.43 8.34
C LYS A 69 23.97 18.66 8.76
N ARG A 70 23.97 17.33 8.66
CA ARG A 70 22.86 16.51 9.16
C ARG A 70 22.82 16.46 10.69
N ALA A 71 23.95 16.18 11.35
CA ALA A 71 24.04 16.05 12.80
C ALA A 71 23.68 17.34 13.57
N SER A 72 23.86 18.50 12.94
CA SER A 72 23.55 19.81 13.53
C SER A 72 22.09 20.23 13.39
N GLN A 73 21.24 19.46 12.70
CA GLN A 73 19.81 19.78 12.63
C GLN A 73 19.17 19.77 14.04
N PRO A 74 18.24 20.69 14.34
CA PRO A 74 17.72 20.89 15.70
C PRO A 74 17.15 19.64 16.37
N VAL A 75 16.57 18.71 15.58
CA VAL A 75 15.94 17.49 16.08
C VAL A 75 16.90 16.57 16.85
N TYR A 76 18.20 16.61 16.54
CA TYR A 76 19.21 15.78 17.18
C TYR A 76 19.79 16.40 18.46
N GLN A 77 19.55 17.71 18.69
CA GLN A 77 20.07 18.45 19.85
C GLN A 77 21.58 18.26 20.04
N GLN A 78 22.36 18.34 18.96
CA GLN A 78 23.82 18.07 18.98
C GLN A 78 24.18 16.69 19.54
N GLY A 79 23.37 15.67 19.25
CA GLY A 79 23.52 14.31 19.77
C GLY A 79 23.21 14.18 21.25
N GLN A 80 22.38 15.07 21.82
CA GLN A 80 21.98 15.01 23.22
C GLN A 80 20.55 14.47 23.44
N ALA A 81 19.75 14.35 22.38
CA ALA A 81 18.34 14.00 22.47
C ALA A 81 18.07 12.61 23.10
N CYS A 82 18.96 11.63 22.87
CA CYS A 82 18.78 10.25 23.32
C CYS A 82 20.00 9.68 24.07
N THR A 83 20.79 10.50 24.78
CA THR A 83 22.06 10.08 25.41
C THR A 83 21.92 8.96 26.45
N ASN A 84 20.77 8.87 27.11
CA ASN A 84 20.46 7.83 28.09
C ASN A 84 19.75 6.61 27.50
N THR A 85 19.47 6.62 26.19
CA THR A 85 18.77 5.55 25.49
C THR A 85 19.76 4.53 24.94
N LYS A 86 19.50 3.26 25.23
CA LYS A 86 20.29 2.12 24.74
C LYS A 86 19.44 1.31 23.77
N CYS A 87 19.89 1.26 22.52
CA CYS A 87 19.18 0.62 21.42
C CYS A 87 19.86 -0.70 21.03
N LEU A 88 19.04 -1.70 20.70
CA LEU A 88 19.43 -2.87 19.91
C LEU A 88 18.71 -2.85 18.57
N VAL A 89 19.45 -2.82 17.46
CA VAL A 89 18.93 -2.92 16.10
C VAL A 89 19.16 -4.32 15.56
N VAL A 90 18.11 -4.96 15.03
CA VAL A 90 18.18 -6.33 14.49
C VAL A 90 18.15 -6.29 12.97
N GLY A 91 19.29 -6.59 12.34
CA GLY A 91 19.45 -6.69 10.88
C GLY A 91 20.20 -5.52 10.25
N ALA A 92 21.28 -5.82 9.54
CA ALA A 92 22.07 -4.87 8.74
C ALA A 92 21.56 -4.77 7.28
N GLY A 93 20.23 -4.88 7.10
CA GLY A 93 19.59 -4.49 5.84
C GLY A 93 19.66 -2.97 5.64
N PRO A 94 19.32 -2.45 4.45
CA PRO A 94 19.29 -1.01 4.20
C PRO A 94 18.52 -0.22 5.27
N CYS A 95 17.30 -0.66 5.60
CA CYS A 95 16.44 0.04 6.55
C CYS A 95 16.97 -0.03 7.98
N GLY A 96 17.58 -1.16 8.38
CA GLY A 96 18.18 -1.32 9.71
C GLY A 96 19.43 -0.46 9.90
N LEU A 97 20.32 -0.43 8.91
CA LEU A 97 21.46 0.49 8.91
C LEU A 97 21.01 1.95 8.89
N ARG A 98 19.97 2.26 8.10
CA ARG A 98 19.42 3.62 8.03
C ARG A 98 18.82 4.07 9.36
N ALA A 99 18.11 3.20 10.07
CA ALA A 99 17.60 3.47 11.41
C ALA A 99 18.75 3.64 12.41
N ALA A 100 19.78 2.79 12.35
CA ALA A 100 20.96 2.89 13.21
C ALA A 100 21.69 4.24 13.05
N VAL A 101 21.80 4.76 11.82
CA VAL A 101 22.35 6.08 11.54
C VAL A 101 21.56 7.19 12.26
N GLU A 102 20.23 7.18 12.18
CA GLU A 102 19.40 8.20 12.86
C GLU A 102 19.49 8.11 14.39
N LEU A 103 19.46 6.89 14.93
CA LEU A 103 19.59 6.68 16.38
C LEU A 103 20.97 7.13 16.88
N ALA A 104 22.03 6.92 16.09
CA ALA A 104 23.36 7.39 16.42
C ALA A 104 23.44 8.92 16.39
N LEU A 105 22.82 9.57 15.39
CA LEU A 105 22.75 11.04 15.31
C LEU A 105 21.96 11.65 16.47
N LEU A 106 20.90 10.99 16.96
CA LEU A 106 20.17 11.38 18.17
C LEU A 106 21.03 11.29 19.46
N GLY A 107 22.18 10.61 19.40
CA GLY A 107 23.07 10.42 20.55
C GLY A 107 22.85 9.14 21.35
N ALA A 108 21.99 8.23 20.88
CA ALA A 108 21.75 6.96 21.55
C ALA A 108 22.96 6.02 21.47
N ARG A 109 23.08 5.09 22.44
CA ARG A 109 23.99 3.95 22.30
C ARG A 109 23.36 2.92 21.37
N VAL A 110 23.91 2.78 20.16
CA VAL A 110 23.38 1.87 19.15
C VAL A 110 24.25 0.63 19.00
N VAL A 111 23.68 -0.53 19.32
CA VAL A 111 24.26 -1.85 19.03
C VAL A 111 23.40 -2.51 17.95
N LEU A 112 24.01 -3.08 16.91
CA LEU A 112 23.34 -3.76 15.81
C LEU A 112 23.83 -5.21 15.70
N VAL A 113 22.89 -6.15 15.54
CA VAL A 113 23.20 -7.56 15.30
C VAL A 113 22.74 -8.01 13.90
N GLU A 114 23.63 -8.66 13.15
CA GLU A 114 23.35 -9.21 11.81
C GLU A 114 23.72 -10.69 11.75
N LYS A 115 22.78 -11.51 11.28
CA LYS A 115 22.95 -12.97 11.19
C LYS A 115 23.94 -13.40 10.11
N ARG A 116 24.11 -12.60 9.05
CA ARG A 116 25.05 -12.85 7.94
C ARG A 116 26.41 -12.23 8.24
N ILE A 117 27.40 -12.57 7.41
CA ILE A 117 28.76 -12.01 7.46
C ILE A 117 29.15 -11.30 6.16
N LYS A 118 28.23 -11.21 5.19
CA LYS A 118 28.46 -10.61 3.87
C LYS A 118 27.17 -10.06 3.26
N PHE A 119 27.31 -8.98 2.50
CA PHE A 119 26.25 -8.44 1.64
C PHE A 119 26.29 -9.12 0.28
N SER A 120 25.25 -9.91 -0.02
CA SER A 120 25.30 -10.92 -1.08
C SER A 120 24.13 -10.84 -2.06
N ARG A 121 23.37 -9.76 -2.04
CA ARG A 121 22.19 -9.56 -2.90
C ARG A 121 22.53 -8.55 -3.99
N HIS A 122 22.43 -8.97 -5.25
CA HIS A 122 22.73 -8.15 -6.42
C HIS A 122 21.50 -7.43 -6.98
N ASN A 123 20.28 -7.91 -6.67
CA ASN A 123 19.04 -7.27 -7.10
C ASN A 123 19.05 -5.76 -6.84
N VAL A 124 18.45 -5.03 -7.77
CA VAL A 124 18.50 -3.57 -7.82
C VAL A 124 17.22 -2.97 -7.28
N LEU A 125 17.37 -1.93 -6.47
CA LEU A 125 16.31 -1.21 -5.78
C LEU A 125 16.10 0.14 -6.44
N HIS A 126 14.86 0.45 -6.83
CA HIS A 126 14.49 1.81 -7.21
C HIS A 126 14.53 2.75 -6.00
N LEU A 127 14.91 4.00 -6.24
CA LEU A 127 15.08 5.06 -5.26
C LEU A 127 14.16 6.23 -5.63
N TRP A 128 13.31 6.63 -4.69
CA TRP A 128 12.54 7.87 -4.83
C TRP A 128 13.44 9.10 -4.69
N PRO A 129 13.03 10.26 -5.24
CA PRO A 129 13.82 11.49 -5.18
C PRO A 129 14.33 11.84 -3.77
N PHE A 130 13.48 11.71 -2.74
CA PHE A 130 13.90 12.00 -1.36
C PHE A 130 14.97 11.04 -0.85
N THR A 131 14.94 9.76 -1.26
CA THR A 131 15.95 8.77 -0.84
C THR A 131 17.29 9.02 -1.53
N ILE A 132 17.27 9.49 -2.79
CA ILE A 132 18.49 9.92 -3.49
C ILE A 132 19.10 11.12 -2.78
N HIS A 133 18.28 12.13 -2.47
CA HIS A 133 18.72 13.32 -1.73
C HIS A 133 19.28 12.97 -0.35
N ASP A 134 18.56 12.15 0.42
CA ASP A 134 18.96 11.68 1.75
C ASP A 134 20.32 10.97 1.71
N LEU A 135 20.50 10.01 0.81
CA LEU A 135 21.76 9.28 0.68
C LEU A 135 22.90 10.19 0.18
N ARG A 136 22.62 11.10 -0.76
CA ARG A 136 23.61 12.09 -1.24
C ARG A 136 24.09 12.98 -0.10
N ALA A 137 23.18 13.41 0.78
CA ALA A 137 23.48 14.17 1.99
C ALA A 137 24.22 13.35 3.07
N LEU A 138 24.23 12.01 2.97
CA LEU A 138 25.06 11.12 3.79
C LEU A 138 26.41 10.79 3.14
N GLY A 139 26.78 11.43 2.04
CA GLY A 139 28.05 11.21 1.35
C GLY A 139 28.06 10.00 0.41
N ALA A 140 26.89 9.55 -0.08
CA ALA A 140 26.77 8.41 -0.99
C ALA A 140 27.76 8.43 -2.16
N LYS A 141 27.94 9.59 -2.80
CA LYS A 141 28.83 9.77 -3.94
C LYS A 141 30.30 9.50 -3.60
N LYS A 142 30.72 9.78 -2.37
CA LYS A 142 32.07 9.48 -1.88
C LYS A 142 32.30 7.99 -1.70
N PHE A 143 31.33 7.28 -1.13
CA PHE A 143 31.43 5.84 -0.88
C PHE A 143 31.14 4.98 -2.11
N TYR A 144 30.41 5.52 -3.08
CA TYR A 144 30.04 4.88 -4.32
C TYR A 144 29.99 5.92 -5.45
N GLY A 145 31.09 6.06 -6.20
CA GLY A 145 31.22 7.09 -7.23
C GLY A 145 30.15 7.05 -8.34
N ARG A 146 29.54 5.88 -8.58
CA ARG A 146 28.47 5.69 -9.56
C ARG A 146 27.06 5.94 -9.01
N PHE A 147 26.95 6.33 -7.73
CA PHE A 147 25.66 6.61 -7.11
C PHE A 147 24.88 7.66 -7.90
N CYS A 148 23.75 7.25 -8.48
CA CYS A 148 22.82 8.10 -9.22
C CYS A 148 23.51 9.06 -10.22
N THR A 149 24.51 8.58 -10.96
CA THR A 149 25.14 9.36 -12.04
C THR A 149 24.16 9.60 -13.17
N GLY A 150 24.00 10.86 -13.61
CA GLY A 150 23.11 11.21 -14.70
C GLY A 150 21.62 11.03 -14.33
N THR A 151 20.98 10.04 -14.96
CA THR A 151 19.55 9.72 -14.82
C THR A 151 19.31 8.39 -14.07
N LEU A 152 20.36 7.83 -13.44
CA LEU A 152 20.23 6.64 -12.60
C LEU A 152 19.45 6.97 -11.32
N ASP A 153 18.41 6.19 -11.05
CA ASP A 153 17.45 6.33 -9.95
C ASP A 153 17.33 5.02 -9.15
N HIS A 154 18.38 4.21 -9.15
CA HIS A 154 18.40 2.91 -8.50
C HIS A 154 19.79 2.53 -7.98
N ILE A 155 19.84 1.51 -7.13
CA ILE A 155 21.06 0.99 -6.53
C ILE A 155 20.91 -0.51 -6.20
N SER A 156 21.95 -1.32 -6.45
CA SER A 156 21.96 -2.71 -5.95
C SER A 156 21.92 -2.79 -4.43
N ILE A 157 21.20 -3.78 -3.89
CA ILE A 157 21.01 -3.96 -2.43
C ILE A 157 22.35 -3.95 -1.70
N ARG A 158 23.35 -4.69 -2.20
CA ARG A 158 24.68 -4.75 -1.57
C ARG A 158 25.40 -3.41 -1.55
N GLN A 159 25.28 -2.58 -2.58
CA GLN A 159 25.93 -1.26 -2.62
C GLN A 159 25.29 -0.30 -1.63
N LEU A 160 23.95 -0.32 -1.52
CA LEU A 160 23.24 0.45 -0.51
C LEU A 160 23.64 0.03 0.92
N GLN A 161 23.77 -1.28 1.16
CA GLN A 161 24.25 -1.81 2.42
C GLN A 161 25.70 -1.38 2.73
N LEU A 162 26.61 -1.40 1.75
CA LEU A 162 28.00 -0.95 1.92
C LEU A 162 28.08 0.54 2.28
N LEU A 163 27.33 1.38 1.56
CA LEU A 163 27.25 2.82 1.81
C LEU A 163 26.80 3.09 3.25
N LEU A 164 25.64 2.54 3.65
CA LEU A 164 25.08 2.79 4.98
C LEU A 164 25.92 2.15 6.09
N LEU A 165 26.60 1.03 5.82
CA LEU A 165 27.54 0.43 6.76
C LEU A 165 28.70 1.38 7.06
N LYS A 166 29.28 2.00 6.02
CA LYS A 166 30.38 2.96 6.19
C LYS A 166 29.93 4.16 7.04
N VAL A 167 28.74 4.71 6.77
CA VAL A 167 28.17 5.81 7.56
C VAL A 167 27.92 5.38 9.02
N ALA A 168 27.31 4.22 9.25
CA ALA A 168 27.02 3.72 10.59
C ALA A 168 28.31 3.49 11.42
N LEU A 169 29.35 2.91 10.82
CA LEU A 169 30.65 2.72 11.47
C LEU A 169 31.29 4.06 11.86
N LEU A 170 31.29 5.04 10.95
CA LEU A 170 31.83 6.38 11.21
C LEU A 170 31.12 7.08 12.37
N LEU A 171 29.79 6.92 12.48
CA LEU A 171 28.99 7.48 13.58
C LEU A 171 29.12 6.69 14.89
N GLY A 172 29.95 5.64 14.92
CA GLY A 172 30.25 4.87 16.13
C GLY A 172 29.17 3.87 16.52
N VAL A 173 28.38 3.37 15.55
CA VAL A 173 27.47 2.23 15.77
C VAL A 173 28.30 0.96 16.01
N GLU A 174 27.97 0.21 17.06
CA GLU A 174 28.59 -1.08 17.36
C GLU A 174 27.88 -2.19 16.60
N ILE A 175 28.56 -2.91 15.70
CA ILE A 175 27.93 -3.91 14.82
C ILE A 175 28.55 -5.29 15.02
N HIS A 176 27.71 -6.28 15.32
CA HIS A 176 28.08 -7.69 15.49
C HIS A 176 27.55 -8.54 14.33
N TRP A 177 28.46 -9.27 13.68
CA TRP A 177 28.18 -10.06 12.48
C TRP A 177 28.17 -11.57 12.79
N GLY A 178 27.40 -12.33 12.01
CA GLY A 178 27.23 -13.76 12.26
C GLY A 178 26.43 -14.07 13.53
N VAL A 179 25.67 -13.10 14.05
CA VAL A 179 24.89 -13.22 15.30
C VAL A 179 23.41 -13.02 14.98
N LYS A 180 22.62 -14.09 15.15
CA LYS A 180 21.18 -14.10 14.93
C LYS A 180 20.46 -13.78 16.24
N PHE A 181 19.62 -12.75 16.22
CA PHE A 181 18.63 -12.52 17.27
C PHE A 181 17.53 -13.60 17.21
N THR A 182 17.21 -14.21 18.35
CA THR A 182 16.17 -15.25 18.44
C THR A 182 15.00 -14.86 19.32
N GLY A 183 15.15 -13.90 20.23
CA GLY A 183 14.09 -13.48 21.12
C GLY A 183 14.58 -12.54 22.23
N LEU A 184 13.68 -12.21 23.14
CA LEU A 184 13.97 -11.35 24.30
C LEU A 184 14.25 -12.20 25.54
N GLN A 185 15.16 -11.72 26.38
CA GLN A 185 15.34 -12.19 27.73
C GLN A 185 14.80 -11.12 28.69
N PRO A 186 13.69 -11.39 29.40
CA PRO A 186 13.07 -10.40 30.27
C PRO A 186 13.95 -10.12 31.49
N PRO A 187 13.80 -8.94 32.12
CA PRO A 187 14.56 -8.55 33.30
C PRO A 187 14.28 -9.51 34.46
N PRO A 188 15.31 -10.17 35.03
CA PRO A 188 15.11 -11.20 36.06
C PRO A 188 14.61 -10.65 37.40
N ARG A 189 14.87 -9.37 37.69
CA ARG A 189 14.46 -8.68 38.92
C ARG A 189 14.37 -7.18 38.70
N LYS A 190 13.75 -6.47 39.64
CA LYS A 190 13.70 -5.00 39.67
C LYS A 190 15.11 -4.41 39.65
N GLY A 191 15.34 -3.43 38.77
CA GLY A 191 16.66 -2.80 38.56
C GLY A 191 17.56 -3.50 37.53
N SER A 192 17.12 -4.60 36.92
CA SER A 192 17.76 -5.17 35.73
C SER A 192 17.02 -4.73 34.46
N GLY A 193 17.74 -4.59 33.34
CA GLY A 193 17.17 -4.27 32.03
C GLY A 193 16.86 -5.50 31.17
N TRP A 194 16.24 -5.24 30.02
CA TRP A 194 15.97 -6.24 28.99
C TRP A 194 17.24 -6.63 28.23
N ARG A 195 17.36 -7.91 27.87
CA ARG A 195 18.49 -8.44 27.10
C ARG A 195 18.00 -9.22 25.88
N ALA A 196 18.93 -9.54 24.97
CA ALA A 196 18.64 -10.33 23.79
C ALA A 196 19.08 -11.78 23.95
N GLN A 197 18.26 -12.70 23.46
CA GLN A 197 18.67 -14.07 23.18
C GLN A 197 19.31 -14.10 21.79
N LEU A 198 20.56 -14.55 21.72
CA LEU A 198 21.39 -14.50 20.52
C LEU A 198 22.01 -15.86 20.22
N GLN A 199 22.14 -16.21 18.94
CA GLN A 199 22.76 -17.43 18.45
C GLN A 199 23.74 -17.16 17.30
N PRO A 200 24.95 -17.77 17.27
CA PRO A 200 25.55 -18.63 18.32
C PRO A 200 25.86 -17.82 19.60
N ASN A 201 26.38 -18.48 20.65
CA ASN A 201 26.70 -17.83 21.92
C ASN A 201 27.50 -16.53 21.68
N PRO A 202 26.92 -15.35 22.02
CA PRO A 202 27.54 -14.07 21.73
C PRO A 202 28.75 -13.81 22.64
N PRO A 203 29.61 -12.84 22.30
CA PRO A 203 30.61 -12.32 23.23
C PRO A 203 29.97 -11.90 24.56
N ALA A 204 30.66 -12.10 25.68
CA ALA A 204 30.10 -11.87 27.02
C ALA A 204 29.52 -10.46 27.21
N GLN A 205 30.18 -9.43 26.65
CA GLN A 205 29.71 -8.04 26.70
C GLN A 205 28.35 -7.88 26.00
N LEU A 206 28.20 -8.48 24.81
CA LEU A 206 26.94 -8.46 24.05
C LEU A 206 25.85 -9.28 24.75
N ALA A 207 26.20 -10.43 25.35
CA ALA A 207 25.26 -11.24 26.14
C ALA A 207 24.69 -10.48 27.33
N SER A 208 25.49 -9.60 27.94
CA SER A 208 25.12 -8.76 29.08
C SER A 208 24.54 -7.40 28.70
N TYR A 209 24.46 -7.07 27.40
CA TYR A 209 24.00 -5.76 26.95
C TYR A 209 22.52 -5.57 27.26
N GLU A 210 22.23 -4.60 28.12
CA GLU A 210 20.87 -4.22 28.50
C GLU A 210 20.40 -3.01 27.70
N PHE A 211 19.24 -3.11 27.06
CA PHE A 211 18.65 -2.06 26.22
C PHE A 211 17.21 -1.76 26.63
N ASP A 212 16.77 -0.53 26.35
CA ASP A 212 15.40 -0.04 26.58
C ASP A 212 14.66 0.20 25.26
N VAL A 213 15.34 0.08 24.11
CA VAL A 213 14.75 0.16 22.77
C VAL A 213 15.22 -1.02 21.91
N LEU A 214 14.29 -1.70 21.25
CA LEU A 214 14.55 -2.71 20.21
C LEU A 214 13.95 -2.24 18.87
N ILE A 215 14.80 -2.05 17.86
CA ILE A 215 14.36 -1.83 16.47
C ILE A 215 14.58 -3.09 15.66
N SER A 216 13.49 -3.77 15.28
CA SER A 216 13.55 -4.92 14.38
C SER A 216 13.48 -4.46 12.92
N ALA A 217 14.55 -4.73 12.17
CA ALA A 217 14.65 -4.50 10.74
C ALA A 217 15.13 -5.76 10.01
N ALA A 218 14.64 -6.93 10.47
CA ALA A 218 15.15 -8.25 10.11
C ALA A 218 14.66 -8.79 8.74
N GLY A 219 13.92 -7.97 7.99
CA GLY A 219 13.31 -8.33 6.70
C GLY A 219 11.97 -9.06 6.83
N GLY A 220 11.28 -9.31 5.71
CA GLY A 220 9.87 -9.77 5.69
C GLY A 220 9.55 -11.17 6.25
N LYS A 221 10.48 -11.83 6.95
CA LYS A 221 10.28 -13.18 7.52
C LYS A 221 10.55 -13.27 9.02
N PHE A 222 10.74 -12.14 9.70
CA PHE A 222 10.97 -12.12 11.13
C PHE A 222 10.37 -10.87 11.76
N VAL A 223 9.51 -11.08 12.75
CA VAL A 223 9.10 -10.05 13.71
C VAL A 223 9.28 -10.59 15.13
N PRO A 224 9.59 -9.72 16.12
CA PRO A 224 9.67 -10.12 17.51
C PRO A 224 8.32 -10.63 18.04
N GLU A 225 8.36 -11.37 19.15
CA GLU A 225 7.15 -11.80 19.86
C GLU A 225 6.26 -10.61 20.24
N GLY A 226 4.94 -10.83 20.20
CA GLY A 226 3.91 -9.81 20.45
C GLY A 226 3.44 -9.05 19.20
N PHE A 227 4.19 -9.05 18.10
CA PHE A 227 3.71 -8.49 16.84
C PHE A 227 2.89 -9.49 16.03
N THR A 228 1.68 -9.08 15.65
CA THR A 228 0.81 -9.82 14.73
C THR A 228 1.02 -9.34 13.31
N ILE A 229 1.11 -10.27 12.35
CA ILE A 229 1.18 -9.96 10.92
C ILE A 229 -0.15 -10.29 10.27
N ARG A 230 -0.71 -9.33 9.53
CA ARG A 230 -1.80 -9.53 8.59
C ARG A 230 -1.24 -9.88 7.23
N GLU A 231 -1.60 -11.07 6.75
CA GLU A 231 -1.38 -11.47 5.37
C GLU A 231 -2.67 -11.21 4.58
N MET A 232 -2.57 -10.42 3.51
CA MET A 232 -3.58 -10.44 2.44
C MET A 232 -2.96 -11.07 1.20
N ARG A 233 -3.65 -12.07 0.63
CA ARG A 233 -3.20 -12.73 -0.61
C ARG A 233 -4.01 -12.23 -1.78
N GLY A 234 -3.32 -11.64 -2.75
CA GLY A 234 -3.93 -11.26 -4.02
C GLY A 234 -4.11 -12.46 -4.96
N LYS A 235 -4.30 -12.17 -6.24
CA LYS A 235 -4.17 -13.18 -7.30
C LYS A 235 -2.74 -13.70 -7.34
N LEU A 236 -2.59 -15.02 -7.56
CA LEU A 236 -1.27 -15.66 -7.64
C LEU A 236 -0.36 -14.90 -8.61
N ALA A 237 0.74 -14.37 -8.10
CA ALA A 237 1.73 -13.62 -8.86
C ALA A 237 3.12 -14.19 -8.55
N ILE A 238 3.87 -14.53 -9.61
CA ILE A 238 5.20 -15.13 -9.48
C ILE A 238 6.23 -14.15 -10.03
N GLY A 239 7.02 -13.55 -9.14
CA GLY A 239 8.11 -12.66 -9.49
C GLY A 239 9.36 -13.44 -9.86
N ILE A 240 10.01 -13.12 -10.97
CA ILE A 240 11.32 -13.65 -11.35
C ILE A 240 12.30 -12.49 -11.44
N THR A 241 13.43 -12.62 -10.74
CA THR A 241 14.54 -11.67 -10.87
C THR A 241 15.75 -12.36 -11.50
N ALA A 242 16.46 -11.64 -12.36
CA ALA A 242 17.70 -12.11 -12.98
C ALA A 242 18.74 -10.99 -13.00
N ASN A 243 19.99 -11.33 -12.71
CA ASN A 243 21.14 -10.45 -12.86
C ASN A 243 22.07 -11.02 -13.93
N PHE A 244 22.34 -10.24 -14.99
CA PHE A 244 23.34 -10.57 -16.00
C PHE A 244 24.59 -9.72 -15.80
N VAL A 245 25.74 -10.25 -16.23
CA VAL A 245 27.02 -9.54 -16.20
C VAL A 245 26.89 -8.25 -17.02
N ASN A 246 27.25 -7.12 -16.41
CA ASN A 246 27.38 -5.84 -17.10
C ASN A 246 28.86 -5.60 -17.39
N GLY A 247 29.28 -5.79 -18.64
CA GLY A 247 30.64 -5.55 -19.10
C GLY A 247 30.99 -4.07 -19.18
N ARG A 248 29.98 -3.18 -19.11
CA ARG A 248 30.10 -1.73 -19.25
C ARG A 248 30.73 -1.31 -20.58
N THR A 249 30.48 -2.11 -21.62
CA THR A 249 30.81 -1.71 -22.99
C THR A 249 29.98 -0.51 -23.43
N VAL A 250 30.41 0.16 -24.50
CA VAL A 250 29.67 1.32 -25.04
C VAL A 250 28.30 0.87 -25.52
N GLU A 251 28.22 -0.28 -26.19
CA GLU A 251 26.99 -0.90 -26.68
C GLU A 251 26.00 -1.17 -25.53
N GLU A 252 26.46 -1.83 -24.47
CA GLU A 252 25.65 -2.07 -23.27
C GLU A 252 25.19 -0.77 -22.63
N THR A 253 26.06 0.26 -22.58
CA THR A 253 25.77 1.56 -21.99
C THR A 253 24.72 2.36 -22.78
N GLN A 254 24.57 2.12 -24.08
CA GLN A 254 23.56 2.77 -24.92
C GLN A 254 22.17 2.11 -24.86
N VAL A 255 22.04 0.88 -24.35
CA VAL A 255 20.74 0.21 -24.25
C VAL A 255 19.83 0.95 -23.25
N PRO A 256 18.67 1.48 -23.64
CA PRO A 256 17.80 2.18 -22.70
C PRO A 256 17.28 1.23 -21.62
N GLU A 257 17.16 1.76 -20.40
CA GLU A 257 16.48 1.06 -19.32
C GLU A 257 14.99 0.96 -19.58
N ILE A 258 14.33 0.05 -18.86
CA ILE A 258 12.88 -0.11 -18.88
C ILE A 258 12.41 0.19 -17.47
N SER A 259 12.02 1.46 -17.22
CA SER A 259 11.52 1.95 -15.93
C SER A 259 10.34 1.10 -15.42
N GLY A 260 9.60 0.56 -16.36
CA GLY A 260 8.71 -0.57 -16.21
C GLY A 260 7.78 -0.62 -17.40
N VAL A 261 7.40 -1.82 -17.81
CA VAL A 261 6.37 -2.07 -18.83
C VAL A 261 5.34 -2.97 -18.21
N ALA A 262 4.09 -2.52 -18.09
CA ALA A 262 2.98 -3.33 -17.58
C ALA A 262 1.99 -3.67 -18.70
N ARG A 263 1.44 -4.88 -18.62
CA ARG A 263 0.53 -5.40 -19.65
C ARG A 263 -0.71 -4.57 -19.84
N ILE A 264 -1.20 -3.93 -18.78
CA ILE A 264 -2.39 -3.08 -18.82
C ILE A 264 -2.27 -2.01 -19.92
N TYR A 265 -1.11 -1.38 -20.09
CA TYR A 265 -0.94 -0.29 -21.06
C TYR A 265 -0.12 -0.65 -22.30
N ASN A 266 0.81 -1.62 -22.24
CA ASN A 266 1.60 -2.02 -23.41
C ASN A 266 1.27 -3.44 -23.88
N GLN A 267 0.00 -3.69 -24.21
CA GLN A 267 -0.47 -5.00 -24.63
C GLN A 267 0.25 -5.54 -25.87
N LYS A 268 0.58 -4.67 -26.85
CA LYS A 268 1.26 -5.06 -28.09
C LYS A 268 2.64 -5.68 -27.82
N PHE A 269 3.41 -5.10 -26.90
CA PHE A 269 4.70 -5.65 -26.49
C PHE A 269 4.56 -7.08 -25.94
N PHE A 270 3.65 -7.30 -25.00
CA PHE A 270 3.46 -8.61 -24.38
C PHE A 270 2.86 -9.65 -25.33
N GLN A 271 1.96 -9.24 -26.25
CA GLN A 271 1.48 -10.12 -27.33
C GLN A 271 2.64 -10.56 -28.23
N SER A 272 3.53 -9.63 -28.58
CA SER A 272 4.68 -9.91 -29.44
C SER A 272 5.69 -10.82 -28.73
N LEU A 273 5.94 -10.59 -27.43
CA LEU A 273 6.75 -11.45 -26.57
C LEU A 273 6.17 -12.86 -26.53
N LEU A 274 4.87 -13.00 -26.27
CA LEU A 274 4.18 -14.29 -26.20
C LEU A 274 4.26 -15.03 -27.54
N LYS A 275 4.01 -14.34 -28.65
CA LYS A 275 4.07 -14.93 -29.99
C LYS A 275 5.49 -15.39 -30.36
N ALA A 276 6.51 -14.60 -30.03
CA ALA A 276 7.89 -14.88 -30.41
C ALA A 276 8.58 -15.91 -29.51
N THR A 277 8.24 -15.96 -28.22
CA THR A 277 8.99 -16.74 -27.23
C THR A 277 8.14 -17.77 -26.48
N GLY A 278 6.81 -17.69 -26.58
CA GLY A 278 5.90 -18.47 -25.75
C GLY A 278 5.80 -18.00 -24.30
N ILE A 279 6.47 -16.88 -23.93
CA ILE A 279 6.51 -16.33 -22.57
C ILE A 279 5.34 -15.36 -22.35
N ASP A 280 4.57 -15.58 -21.29
CA ASP A 280 3.45 -14.75 -20.87
C ASP A 280 3.78 -13.99 -19.56
N LEU A 281 3.97 -12.67 -19.67
CA LEU A 281 4.28 -11.78 -18.54
C LEU A 281 3.15 -10.78 -18.28
N GLU A 282 3.08 -10.32 -17.03
CA GLU A 282 2.24 -9.20 -16.60
C GLU A 282 3.02 -7.88 -16.57
N ASN A 283 4.31 -7.94 -16.23
CA ASN A 283 5.21 -6.80 -16.27
C ASN A 283 6.67 -7.25 -16.44
N ILE A 284 7.51 -6.32 -16.88
CA ILE A 284 8.97 -6.43 -16.89
C ILE A 284 9.61 -5.07 -16.63
N VAL A 285 10.70 -5.06 -15.88
CA VAL A 285 11.52 -3.89 -15.53
C VAL A 285 12.97 -4.25 -15.80
N TYR A 286 13.75 -3.31 -16.32
CA TYR A 286 15.18 -3.45 -16.59
C TYR A 286 15.94 -2.24 -16.04
N TYR A 287 16.90 -2.50 -15.15
CA TYR A 287 17.83 -1.50 -14.62
C TYR A 287 19.27 -1.84 -14.98
N LYS A 288 20.04 -0.83 -15.35
CA LYS A 288 21.46 -0.96 -15.69
C LYS A 288 22.32 -0.52 -14.53
N ASP A 289 22.66 -1.46 -13.65
CA ASP A 289 23.43 -1.22 -12.43
C ASP A 289 24.81 -1.90 -12.52
N GLU A 290 25.38 -2.35 -11.39
CA GLU A 290 26.53 -3.26 -11.39
C GLU A 290 26.28 -4.57 -12.16
N THR A 291 25.01 -4.90 -12.40
CA THR A 291 24.52 -5.97 -13.27
C THR A 291 23.40 -5.44 -14.14
N HIS A 292 23.15 -6.07 -15.30
CA HIS A 292 21.89 -5.86 -16.01
C HIS A 292 20.80 -6.61 -15.26
N TYR A 293 20.01 -5.87 -14.47
CA TYR A 293 18.99 -6.43 -13.59
C TYR A 293 17.63 -6.41 -14.26
N PHE A 294 16.96 -7.56 -14.22
CA PHE A 294 15.57 -7.69 -14.66
C PHE A 294 14.70 -8.18 -13.51
N VAL A 295 13.51 -7.61 -13.39
CA VAL A 295 12.41 -8.19 -12.60
C VAL A 295 11.17 -8.28 -13.47
N MET A 296 10.51 -9.42 -13.45
CA MET A 296 9.32 -9.69 -14.25
C MET A 296 8.30 -10.47 -13.44
N THR A 297 7.02 -10.30 -13.75
CA THR A 297 5.94 -11.07 -13.15
C THR A 297 5.35 -12.01 -14.18
N ALA A 298 5.43 -13.31 -13.93
CA ALA A 298 4.98 -14.36 -14.84
C ALA A 298 3.74 -15.08 -14.31
N LYS A 299 2.91 -15.58 -15.22
CA LYS A 299 1.75 -16.40 -14.86
C LYS A 299 2.15 -17.85 -14.62
N LYS A 300 1.53 -18.50 -13.62
CA LYS A 300 1.76 -19.91 -13.28
C LYS A 300 1.67 -20.85 -14.48
N GLN A 301 0.60 -20.72 -15.29
CA GLN A 301 0.38 -21.59 -16.45
C GLN A 301 1.49 -21.48 -17.49
N CYS A 302 2.06 -20.29 -17.69
CA CYS A 302 3.19 -20.10 -18.56
C CYS A 302 4.44 -20.84 -18.06
N LEU A 303 4.71 -20.74 -16.76
CA LEU A 303 5.88 -21.38 -16.14
C LEU A 303 5.78 -22.91 -16.17
N LEU A 304 4.58 -23.46 -15.99
CA LEU A 304 4.31 -24.89 -16.14
C LEU A 304 4.51 -25.34 -17.60
N ARG A 305 3.89 -24.64 -18.56
CA ARG A 305 3.98 -24.96 -19.99
C ARG A 305 5.43 -24.96 -20.50
N LEU A 306 6.25 -24.04 -20.00
CA LEU A 306 7.67 -23.92 -20.38
C LEU A 306 8.61 -24.80 -19.51
N GLY A 307 8.05 -25.64 -18.63
CA GLY A 307 8.82 -26.56 -17.79
C GLY A 307 9.72 -25.87 -16.75
N VAL A 308 9.43 -24.61 -16.41
CA VAL A 308 10.10 -23.89 -15.31
C VAL A 308 9.65 -24.44 -13.96
N LEU A 309 8.38 -24.83 -13.85
CA LEU A 309 7.81 -25.54 -12.71
C LEU A 309 7.51 -26.99 -13.13
N ARG A 310 7.86 -27.97 -12.30
CA ARG A 310 7.65 -29.40 -12.61
C ARG A 310 6.18 -29.80 -12.50
N GLN A 311 5.50 -29.36 -11.45
CA GLN A 311 4.12 -29.71 -11.14
C GLN A 311 3.34 -28.48 -10.69
N ASP A 312 2.02 -28.52 -10.94
CA ASP A 312 1.08 -27.53 -10.43
C ASP A 312 0.69 -27.88 -8.99
N LEU A 313 1.37 -27.24 -8.03
CA LEU A 313 1.14 -27.42 -6.60
C LEU A 313 0.24 -26.28 -6.07
N SER A 314 -0.69 -26.59 -5.18
CA SER A 314 -1.64 -25.61 -4.63
C SER A 314 -0.98 -24.58 -3.71
N GLU A 315 -0.07 -25.04 -2.85
CA GLU A 315 0.63 -24.19 -1.89
C GLU A 315 1.81 -23.47 -2.56
N THR A 316 1.83 -22.14 -2.49
CA THR A 316 2.81 -21.31 -3.25
C THR A 316 4.25 -21.50 -2.79
N ASP A 317 4.47 -21.77 -1.51
CA ASP A 317 5.80 -22.06 -0.95
C ASP A 317 6.37 -23.37 -1.50
N GLN A 318 5.52 -24.39 -1.69
CA GLN A 318 5.89 -25.64 -2.35
C GLN A 318 6.02 -25.47 -3.87
N LEU A 319 5.11 -24.72 -4.49
CA LEU A 319 5.12 -24.39 -5.91
C LEU A 319 6.46 -23.75 -6.31
N LEU A 320 6.95 -22.80 -5.52
CA LEU A 320 8.22 -22.11 -5.75
C LEU A 320 9.39 -22.73 -4.97
N GLY A 321 9.17 -23.89 -4.37
CA GLY A 321 10.19 -24.65 -3.64
C GLY A 321 11.30 -25.14 -4.56
N LYS A 322 12.51 -25.31 -3.99
CA LYS A 322 13.70 -25.75 -4.75
C LYS A 322 13.50 -27.08 -5.50
N ALA A 323 12.63 -27.96 -5.00
CA ALA A 323 12.33 -29.24 -5.62
C ALA A 323 11.38 -29.11 -6.82
N ASN A 324 10.57 -28.06 -6.90
CA ASN A 324 9.61 -27.86 -7.99
C ASN A 324 10.13 -26.92 -9.08
N VAL A 325 11.00 -25.97 -8.74
CA VAL A 325 11.65 -25.07 -9.72
C VAL A 325 12.76 -25.80 -10.47
N VAL A 326 12.76 -25.72 -11.80
CA VAL A 326 13.78 -26.29 -12.69
C VAL A 326 14.80 -25.20 -13.06
N PRO A 327 16.03 -25.24 -12.51
CA PRO A 327 17.00 -24.15 -12.67
C PRO A 327 17.35 -23.82 -14.12
N GLU A 328 17.55 -24.83 -14.97
CA GLU A 328 17.95 -24.67 -16.37
C GLU A 328 16.82 -24.08 -17.23
N ALA A 329 15.56 -24.45 -16.94
CA ALA A 329 14.40 -23.88 -17.60
C ALA A 329 14.15 -22.44 -17.13
N LEU A 330 14.32 -22.16 -15.83
CA LEU A 330 14.22 -20.80 -15.29
C LEU A 330 15.28 -19.87 -15.91
N GLN A 331 16.51 -20.34 -16.09
CA GLN A 331 17.57 -19.59 -16.78
C GLN A 331 17.21 -19.30 -18.25
N ARG A 332 16.72 -20.29 -18.99
CA ARG A 332 16.28 -20.09 -20.38
C ARG A 332 15.11 -19.10 -20.47
N PHE A 333 14.14 -19.23 -19.58
CA PHE A 333 13.00 -18.32 -19.48
C PHE A 333 13.45 -16.87 -19.26
N ALA A 334 14.24 -16.63 -18.21
CA ALA A 334 14.69 -15.29 -17.85
C ALA A 334 15.57 -14.67 -18.94
N ARG A 335 16.47 -15.45 -19.54
CA ARG A 335 17.33 -14.99 -20.64
C ARG A 335 16.52 -14.58 -21.86
N ALA A 336 15.57 -15.42 -22.30
CA ALA A 336 14.75 -15.14 -23.47
C ALA A 336 13.86 -13.90 -23.28
N ALA A 337 13.28 -13.72 -22.09
CA ALA A 337 12.50 -12.53 -21.77
C ALA A 337 13.36 -11.25 -21.79
N ALA A 338 14.56 -11.29 -21.18
CA ALA A 338 15.48 -10.15 -21.14
C ALA A 338 16.03 -9.78 -22.52
N ASP A 339 16.41 -10.79 -23.33
CA ASP A 339 16.90 -10.60 -24.69
C ASP A 339 15.84 -9.97 -25.60
N PHE A 340 14.60 -10.46 -25.52
CA PHE A 340 13.48 -9.89 -26.28
C PHE A 340 13.18 -8.44 -25.86
N ALA A 341 13.12 -8.19 -24.54
CA ALA A 341 12.82 -6.85 -24.01
C ALA A 341 13.87 -5.80 -24.37
N THR A 342 15.11 -6.21 -24.61
CA THR A 342 16.22 -5.33 -25.01
C THR A 342 16.57 -5.43 -26.49
N HIS A 343 15.75 -6.13 -27.29
CA HIS A 343 15.94 -6.33 -28.73
C HIS A 343 17.33 -6.88 -29.09
N GLY A 344 17.90 -7.74 -28.24
CA GLY A 344 19.25 -8.30 -28.39
C GLY A 344 20.39 -7.28 -28.32
N LYS A 345 20.12 -6.02 -27.95
CA LYS A 345 21.13 -4.94 -27.93
C LYS A 345 22.18 -5.10 -26.83
N LEU A 346 21.89 -5.90 -25.81
CA LEU A 346 22.86 -6.29 -24.77
C LEU A 346 23.83 -7.38 -25.23
N GLY A 347 23.66 -7.91 -26.45
CA GLY A 347 24.45 -9.03 -26.93
C GLY A 347 24.13 -10.32 -26.17
N LYS A 348 25.10 -11.23 -26.10
CA LYS A 348 24.89 -12.55 -25.48
C LYS A 348 24.86 -12.44 -23.96
N LEU A 349 23.68 -12.59 -23.38
CA LEU A 349 23.47 -12.48 -21.93
C LEU A 349 24.08 -13.63 -21.12
N GLU A 350 25.10 -13.30 -20.32
CA GLU A 350 25.73 -14.18 -19.33
C GLU A 350 25.21 -13.86 -17.92
N PHE A 351 24.83 -14.88 -17.14
CA PHE A 351 24.34 -14.66 -15.78
C PHE A 351 25.47 -14.23 -14.85
N ALA A 352 25.19 -13.24 -14.00
CA ALA A 352 26.02 -12.98 -12.83
C ALA A 352 25.91 -14.17 -11.85
N GLN A 353 26.82 -14.22 -10.87
CA GLN A 353 26.84 -15.28 -9.86
C GLN A 353 26.14 -14.84 -8.58
N ASP A 354 25.26 -15.70 -8.05
CA ASP A 354 24.68 -15.54 -6.72
C ASP A 354 25.75 -15.75 -5.64
N ALA A 355 25.36 -15.51 -4.38
CA ALA A 355 26.24 -15.68 -3.21
C ALA A 355 26.88 -17.07 -3.04
N ARG A 356 26.41 -18.07 -3.79
CA ARG A 356 26.83 -19.48 -3.80
C ARG A 356 27.50 -19.88 -5.13
N GLY A 357 27.76 -18.94 -6.04
CA GLY A 357 28.43 -19.19 -7.32
C GLY A 357 27.51 -19.75 -8.41
N ARG A 358 26.18 -19.72 -8.23
CA ARG A 358 25.21 -20.23 -9.22
C ARG A 358 24.69 -19.07 -10.08
N PRO A 359 24.18 -19.31 -11.30
CA PRO A 359 23.51 -18.28 -12.09
C PRO A 359 22.47 -17.52 -11.26
N ASP A 360 22.57 -16.19 -11.23
CA ASP A 360 21.76 -15.33 -10.37
C ASP A 360 20.38 -15.09 -10.98
N VAL A 361 19.54 -16.11 -10.86
CA VAL A 361 18.13 -16.09 -11.20
C VAL A 361 17.32 -16.76 -10.09
N ALA A 362 16.21 -16.13 -9.70
CA ALA A 362 15.36 -16.63 -8.62
C ALA A 362 13.89 -16.30 -8.86
N ALA A 363 13.01 -17.18 -8.41
CA ALA A 363 11.55 -17.00 -8.40
C ALA A 363 11.07 -16.70 -6.96
N PHE A 364 10.10 -15.80 -6.83
CA PHE A 364 9.56 -15.28 -5.58
C PHE A 364 8.03 -15.23 -5.64
N ASP A 365 7.41 -15.38 -4.47
CA ASP A 365 5.98 -15.17 -4.32
C ASP A 365 5.69 -13.67 -4.24
N PHE A 366 4.93 -13.15 -5.20
CA PHE A 366 4.43 -11.76 -5.24
C PHE A 366 2.95 -11.67 -4.87
N THR A 367 2.33 -12.79 -4.49
CA THR A 367 0.92 -12.91 -4.12
C THR A 367 0.66 -12.33 -2.73
N SER A 368 1.57 -12.62 -1.80
CA SER A 368 1.48 -12.19 -0.42
C SER A 368 1.73 -10.70 -0.28
N MET A 369 0.94 -10.08 0.59
CA MET A 369 1.12 -8.70 1.02
C MET A 369 1.11 -8.71 2.53
N MET A 370 2.30 -8.85 3.11
CA MET A 370 2.45 -8.84 4.57
C MET A 370 2.46 -7.42 5.11
N ARG A 371 1.67 -7.20 6.15
CA ARG A 371 1.65 -5.95 6.89
C ARG A 371 1.51 -6.25 8.39
N ALA A 372 2.36 -5.67 9.23
CA ALA A 372 2.18 -5.80 10.68
C ALA A 372 0.90 -5.06 11.13
N GLU A 373 0.22 -5.55 12.17
CA GLU A 373 -0.96 -4.85 12.70
C GLU A 373 -0.59 -3.51 13.32
N SER A 374 0.53 -3.47 14.04
CA SER A 374 1.12 -2.26 14.59
C SER A 374 2.58 -2.13 14.17
N SER A 375 3.07 -0.89 14.21
CA SER A 375 4.47 -0.58 13.94
C SER A 375 5.34 -0.53 15.19
N ALA A 376 4.73 -0.43 16.38
CA ALA A 376 5.41 -0.44 17.66
C ALA A 376 4.59 -1.12 18.76
N ARG A 377 5.28 -1.51 19.85
CA ARG A 377 4.72 -2.04 21.09
C ARG A 377 5.61 -1.63 22.27
N VAL A 378 5.08 -1.67 23.48
CA VAL A 378 5.88 -1.50 24.71
C VAL A 378 5.66 -2.71 25.61
N GLN A 379 6.74 -3.28 26.14
CA GLN A 379 6.70 -4.33 27.16
C GLN A 379 7.30 -3.78 28.46
N GLU A 380 6.61 -3.98 29.59
CA GLU A 380 7.12 -3.61 30.91
C GLU A 380 7.11 -4.81 31.85
N LYS A 381 8.27 -5.07 32.47
CA LYS A 381 8.43 -6.07 33.51
C LYS A 381 9.43 -5.61 34.57
N HIS A 382 9.09 -5.84 35.82
CA HIS A 382 9.80 -5.40 37.02
C HIS A 382 10.16 -3.90 36.98
N GLY A 383 9.26 -3.08 36.43
CA GLY A 383 9.45 -1.64 36.20
C GLY A 383 10.44 -1.28 35.09
N ALA A 384 11.02 -2.25 34.37
CA ALA A 384 11.88 -1.99 33.22
C ALA A 384 11.05 -2.01 31.94
N ARG A 385 10.97 -0.85 31.28
CA ARG A 385 10.27 -0.68 30.01
C ARG A 385 11.17 -1.00 28.83
N LEU A 386 10.58 -1.60 27.81
CA LEU A 386 11.18 -1.86 26.51
C LEU A 386 10.26 -1.34 25.41
N LEU A 387 10.74 -0.39 24.61
CA LEU A 387 10.07 0.07 23.41
C LEU A 387 10.49 -0.79 22.21
N LEU A 388 9.54 -1.43 21.55
CA LEU A 388 9.77 -2.22 20.34
C LEU A 388 9.24 -1.46 19.12
N GLY A 389 10.04 -1.38 18.05
CA GLY A 389 9.65 -0.77 16.77
C GLY A 389 10.03 -1.64 15.58
N LEU A 390 9.15 -1.74 14.59
CA LEU A 390 9.41 -2.43 13.32
C LEU A 390 9.82 -1.42 12.23
N VAL A 391 10.78 -1.81 11.39
CA VAL A 391 11.30 -0.97 10.28
C VAL A 391 11.59 -1.82 9.04
N GLY A 392 11.19 -1.33 7.85
CA GLY A 392 11.45 -2.01 6.57
C GLY A 392 10.49 -3.16 6.27
N ASP A 393 10.96 -4.17 5.54
CA ASP A 393 10.11 -5.25 4.99
C ASP A 393 9.35 -6.08 6.05
N CYS A 394 9.79 -6.07 7.32
CA CYS A 394 9.05 -6.74 8.40
C CYS A 394 7.83 -5.94 8.88
N LEU A 395 7.74 -4.65 8.53
CA LEU A 395 6.61 -3.78 8.85
C LEU A 395 5.57 -3.75 7.72
N VAL A 396 6.04 -3.51 6.49
CA VAL A 396 5.22 -3.57 5.27
C VAL A 396 6.07 -4.22 4.19
N GLU A 397 5.60 -5.33 3.64
CA GLU A 397 6.26 -6.00 2.52
C GLU A 397 6.13 -5.14 1.25
N PRO A 398 7.26 -4.79 0.60
CA PRO A 398 7.21 -3.98 -0.61
C PRO A 398 6.85 -4.83 -1.83
N PHE A 399 6.11 -4.22 -2.75
CA PHE A 399 5.99 -4.77 -4.10
C PHE A 399 7.13 -4.24 -4.96
N TRP A 400 8.11 -5.10 -5.26
CA TRP A 400 9.37 -4.67 -5.87
C TRP A 400 9.23 -3.94 -7.19
N PRO A 401 8.32 -4.36 -8.10
CA PRO A 401 8.10 -3.62 -9.32
C PRO A 401 7.71 -2.14 -9.10
N LEU A 402 6.93 -1.82 -8.06
CA LEU A 402 6.56 -0.43 -7.74
C LEU A 402 7.68 0.37 -7.06
N GLY A 403 8.84 -0.24 -6.78
CA GLY A 403 9.99 0.48 -6.23
C GLY A 403 9.78 1.09 -4.83
N THR A 404 8.84 0.60 -4.03
CA THR A 404 8.44 1.24 -2.76
C THR A 404 9.30 0.89 -1.55
N GLY A 405 10.12 -0.18 -1.64
CA GLY A 405 10.80 -0.78 -0.48
C GLY A 405 11.77 0.17 0.24
N VAL A 406 12.67 0.83 -0.48
CA VAL A 406 13.63 1.75 0.15
C VAL A 406 12.91 2.97 0.72
N ALA A 407 12.02 3.57 -0.06
CA ALA A 407 11.27 4.75 0.35
C ALA A 407 10.46 4.51 1.63
N ARG A 408 9.56 3.52 1.64
CA ARG A 408 8.74 3.20 2.82
C ARG A 408 9.58 2.68 3.98
N GLY A 409 10.64 1.92 3.70
CA GLY A 409 11.59 1.47 4.71
C GLY A 409 12.33 2.62 5.41
N PHE A 410 12.72 3.66 4.66
CA PHE A 410 13.40 4.84 5.20
C PHE A 410 12.43 5.74 5.97
N LEU A 411 11.21 5.93 5.46
CA LEU A 411 10.16 6.62 6.20
C LEU A 411 9.86 5.94 7.53
N ALA A 412 9.73 4.61 7.53
CA ALA A 412 9.56 3.84 8.76
C ALA A 412 10.78 3.97 9.70
N ALA A 413 12.00 4.06 9.17
CA ALA A 413 13.21 4.30 9.96
C ALA A 413 13.21 5.69 10.62
N PHE A 414 12.78 6.72 9.89
CA PHE A 414 12.62 8.07 10.44
C PHE A 414 11.52 8.13 11.49
N ASP A 415 10.37 7.51 11.24
CA ASP A 415 9.25 7.49 12.18
C ASP A 415 9.59 6.70 13.46
N ALA A 416 10.39 5.63 13.33
CA ALA A 416 10.92 4.90 14.48
C ALA A 416 11.95 5.73 15.27
N ALA A 417 12.86 6.44 14.61
CA ALA A 417 13.81 7.32 15.30
C ALA A 417 13.11 8.51 15.97
N TRP A 418 12.08 9.08 15.35
CA TRP A 418 11.22 10.10 15.94
C TRP A 418 10.50 9.57 17.19
N MET A 419 9.92 8.36 17.11
CA MET A 419 9.32 7.69 18.26
C MET A 419 10.32 7.50 19.41
N VAL A 420 11.56 7.10 19.11
CA VAL A 420 12.63 6.95 20.12
C VAL A 420 13.01 8.30 20.74
N LYS A 421 13.03 9.39 19.97
CA LYS A 421 13.20 10.74 20.52
C LYS A 421 12.09 11.07 21.52
N ARG A 422 10.82 10.85 21.15
CA ARG A 422 9.66 11.10 22.03
C ARG A 422 9.73 10.27 23.31
N TRP A 423 10.17 9.02 23.20
CA TRP A 423 10.45 8.14 24.34
C TRP A 423 11.54 8.68 25.26
N ALA A 424 12.67 9.12 24.70
CA ALA A 424 13.78 9.69 25.47
C ALA A 424 13.40 11.01 26.17
N GLU A 425 12.48 11.79 25.59
CA GLU A 425 11.90 13.00 26.20
C GLU A 425 10.95 12.69 27.38
N GLY A 426 10.67 11.41 27.65
CA GLY A 426 9.84 10.97 28.79
C GLY A 426 8.34 11.01 28.53
N ALA A 427 7.90 11.03 27.27
CA ALA A 427 6.49 10.86 26.94
C ALA A 427 5.98 9.49 27.43
N GLY A 428 4.72 9.42 27.86
CA GLY A 428 4.13 8.17 28.36
C GLY A 428 4.04 7.10 27.25
N PRO A 429 4.07 5.80 27.61
CA PRO A 429 4.07 4.70 26.63
C PRO A 429 2.91 4.78 25.62
N LEU A 430 1.70 5.09 26.09
CA LEU A 430 0.51 5.14 25.24
C LEU A 430 0.54 6.35 24.29
N GLU A 431 1.06 7.49 24.73
CA GLU A 431 1.24 8.67 23.88
C GLU A 431 2.24 8.40 22.76
N VAL A 432 3.38 7.77 23.09
CA VAL A 432 4.40 7.39 22.10
C VAL A 432 3.84 6.41 21.07
N LEU A 433 3.09 5.40 21.53
CA LEU A 433 2.44 4.43 20.65
C LEU A 433 1.37 5.07 19.75
N ALA A 434 0.50 5.91 20.31
CA ALA A 434 -0.56 6.57 19.56
C ALA A 434 -0.01 7.51 18.47
N GLU A 435 1.04 8.26 18.78
CA GLU A 435 1.73 9.11 17.82
C GLU A 435 2.37 8.27 16.69
N ARG A 436 3.04 7.16 17.05
CA ARG A 436 3.68 6.27 16.09
C ARG A 436 2.68 5.56 15.17
N GLU A 437 1.54 5.13 15.69
CA GLU A 437 0.49 4.46 14.92
C GLU A 437 -0.28 5.45 14.02
N SER A 438 -0.42 6.72 14.45
CA SER A 438 -0.95 7.79 13.59
C SER A 438 -0.10 7.97 12.33
N LEU A 439 1.23 7.90 12.45
CA LEU A 439 2.14 7.91 11.29
C LEU A 439 2.04 6.62 10.47
N TYR A 440 1.93 5.47 11.14
CA TYR A 440 1.88 4.17 10.47
C TYR A 440 0.66 4.03 9.54
N GLN A 441 -0.47 4.65 9.89
CA GLN A 441 -1.66 4.66 9.04
C GLN A 441 -1.40 5.20 7.62
N LEU A 442 -0.46 6.15 7.47
CA LEU A 442 -0.13 6.80 6.20
C LEU A 442 0.82 5.97 5.33
N LEU A 443 1.64 5.11 5.94
CA LEU A 443 2.82 4.51 5.29
C LEU A 443 2.47 3.70 4.03
N SER A 444 1.37 2.96 4.06
CA SER A 444 0.99 2.06 2.96
C SER A 444 0.46 2.78 1.72
N GLN A 445 0.06 4.05 1.85
CA GLN A 445 -0.46 4.88 0.76
C GLN A 445 0.55 5.91 0.26
N THR A 446 1.70 6.06 0.94
CA THR A 446 2.75 7.01 0.51
C THR A 446 3.16 6.80 -0.95
N SER A 447 3.34 7.91 -1.65
CA SER A 447 3.92 8.06 -2.98
C SER A 447 4.65 9.41 -3.08
N PRO A 448 5.57 9.62 -4.04
CA PRO A 448 6.19 10.92 -4.25
C PRO A 448 5.18 12.07 -4.45
N GLU A 449 3.98 11.78 -4.94
CA GLU A 449 2.95 12.76 -5.28
C GLU A 449 2.15 13.26 -4.08
N ASN A 450 1.93 12.40 -3.07
CA ASN A 450 1.14 12.74 -1.89
C ASN A 450 1.98 13.14 -0.67
N MET A 451 3.30 13.20 -0.85
CA MET A 451 4.24 13.68 0.15
C MET A 451 4.70 15.12 -0.13
N HIS A 452 5.36 15.75 0.85
CA HIS A 452 5.89 17.10 0.66
C HIS A 452 6.87 17.18 -0.51
N ARG A 453 6.73 18.20 -1.37
CA ARG A 453 7.56 18.35 -2.57
C ARG A 453 9.01 18.75 -2.28
N ASN A 454 9.24 19.48 -1.18
CA ASN A 454 10.58 19.95 -0.82
C ASN A 454 11.38 18.85 -0.10
N VAL A 455 11.91 17.90 -0.87
CA VAL A 455 12.68 16.76 -0.36
C VAL A 455 13.98 17.18 0.33
N ALA A 456 14.49 18.39 0.07
CA ALA A 456 15.71 18.89 0.68
C ALA A 456 15.56 19.20 2.18
N GLN A 457 14.33 19.48 2.62
CA GLN A 457 14.00 19.81 4.01
C GLN A 457 13.54 18.61 4.84
N TYR A 458 13.53 17.40 4.26
CA TYR A 458 13.10 16.20 4.98
C TYR A 458 14.03 15.92 6.16
N GLY A 459 13.45 15.78 7.35
CA GLY A 459 14.14 15.41 8.58
C GLY A 459 13.36 14.37 9.40
N LEU A 460 13.80 14.12 10.63
CA LEU A 460 13.10 13.20 11.53
C LEU A 460 11.69 13.69 11.91
N ASP A 461 11.47 15.00 11.97
CA ASP A 461 10.12 15.54 12.23
C ASP A 461 9.15 15.12 11.11
N PRO A 462 8.08 14.35 11.41
CA PRO A 462 7.14 13.87 10.41
C PRO A 462 6.41 15.00 9.67
N ALA A 463 6.27 16.19 10.26
CA ALA A 463 5.65 17.36 9.63
C ALA A 463 6.46 17.88 8.42
N THR A 464 7.75 17.54 8.33
CA THR A 464 8.59 17.87 7.16
C THR A 464 8.33 16.95 5.95
N ARG A 465 7.62 15.83 6.15
CA ARG A 465 7.48 14.74 5.17
C ARG A 465 6.03 14.50 4.76
N TYR A 466 5.11 14.48 5.72
CA TYR A 466 3.70 14.18 5.50
C TYR A 466 2.85 15.47 5.51
N PRO A 467 2.24 15.86 4.38
CA PRO A 467 1.32 16.99 4.33
C PRO A 467 0.06 16.74 5.17
N ASN A 468 -0.52 17.80 5.74
CA ASN A 468 -1.76 17.76 6.53
C ASN A 468 -1.74 16.70 7.67
N LEU A 469 -0.57 16.58 8.32
CA LEU A 469 -0.32 15.56 9.33
C LEU A 469 -1.25 15.69 10.55
N ASN A 470 -1.92 14.59 10.89
CA ASN A 470 -2.68 14.45 12.14
C ASN A 470 -2.02 13.41 13.06
N LEU A 471 -1.22 13.87 14.02
CA LEU A 471 -0.58 13.02 15.04
C LEU A 471 -1.55 12.45 16.10
N ARG A 472 -2.85 12.77 16.00
CA ARG A 472 -3.91 12.26 16.88
C ARG A 472 -4.95 11.43 16.11
N ALA A 473 -4.60 10.94 14.93
CA ALA A 473 -5.45 10.03 14.17
C ALA A 473 -5.71 8.73 14.96
N VAL A 474 -4.73 8.29 15.73
CA VAL A 474 -4.83 7.25 16.76
C VAL A 474 -4.65 7.90 18.13
N THR A 475 -5.45 7.49 19.10
CA THR A 475 -5.46 8.02 20.47
C THR A 475 -4.83 7.04 21.47
N PRO A 476 -4.32 7.50 22.62
CA PRO A 476 -3.76 6.63 23.66
C PRO A 476 -4.68 5.48 24.09
N ASN A 477 -6.00 5.70 24.12
CA ASN A 477 -6.96 4.65 24.48
C ASN A 477 -6.99 3.50 23.47
N GLN A 478 -6.77 3.78 22.18
CA GLN A 478 -6.86 2.79 21.10
C GLN A 478 -5.64 1.88 21.01
N VAL A 479 -4.57 2.15 21.76
CA VAL A 479 -3.29 1.42 21.70
C VAL A 479 -2.94 0.76 23.04
N GLN A 480 -3.91 0.58 23.93
CA GLN A 480 -3.69 -0.06 25.23
C GLN A 480 -3.23 -1.51 25.09
N ASP A 481 -3.74 -2.22 24.08
CA ASP A 481 -3.35 -3.59 23.72
C ASP A 481 -1.90 -3.69 23.22
N LEU A 482 -1.30 -2.57 22.80
CA LEU A 482 0.11 -2.49 22.39
C LEU A 482 1.06 -2.29 23.58
N TYR A 483 0.54 -2.10 24.79
CA TYR A 483 1.31 -1.92 26.01
C TYR A 483 1.12 -3.10 26.98
N ASP A 484 2.08 -4.03 26.93
CA ASP A 484 2.08 -5.27 27.74
C ASP A 484 2.74 -5.05 29.11
N MET A 485 1.92 -4.89 30.15
CA MET A 485 2.39 -4.79 31.54
C MET A 485 2.36 -6.17 32.22
N MET A 486 3.52 -6.84 32.28
CA MET A 486 3.66 -8.25 32.67
C MET A 486 3.74 -8.50 34.18
N ASP A 487 3.79 -7.45 35.00
CA ASP A 487 4.03 -7.55 36.45
C ASP A 487 2.85 -8.11 37.27
N LYS A 488 1.72 -8.44 36.63
CA LYS A 488 0.52 -8.92 37.32
C LYS A 488 0.43 -10.44 37.50
N GLU A 489 1.26 -11.24 36.84
CA GLU A 489 1.07 -12.71 36.80
C GLU A 489 1.49 -13.52 38.05
N HIS A 490 1.89 -12.88 39.17
CA HIS A 490 2.39 -13.64 40.35
C HIS A 490 1.66 -13.37 41.69
N ALA A 491 0.48 -12.74 41.69
CA ALA A 491 -0.27 -12.49 42.93
C ALA A 491 -1.15 -13.66 43.42
N GLN A 492 -1.19 -14.82 42.73
CA GLN A 492 -1.85 -16.03 43.21
C GLN A 492 -0.82 -17.09 43.62
N ARG A 493 -0.28 -16.98 44.85
CA ARG A 493 0.17 -18.09 45.74
C ARG A 493 1.10 -17.57 46.84
N LYS A 494 0.53 -17.18 47.98
CA LYS A 494 0.85 -17.64 49.35
C LYS A 494 0.31 -16.64 50.37
N SER A 495 -0.65 -17.10 51.15
CA SER A 495 -0.95 -16.60 52.48
C SER A 495 0.28 -16.72 53.37
N ASP A 496 0.73 -15.63 54.00
CA ASP A 496 0.85 -15.48 55.45
C ASP A 496 1.66 -14.21 55.82
N GLU A 497 1.10 -13.46 56.78
CA GLU A 497 1.56 -12.25 57.52
C GLU A 497 1.63 -10.88 56.82
N PRO A 498 0.98 -9.84 57.41
CA PRO A 498 1.28 -8.44 57.12
C PRO A 498 2.08 -7.82 58.27
N ASP A 499 3.29 -7.35 57.99
CA ASP A 499 3.86 -6.25 58.76
C ASP A 499 4.71 -5.31 57.87
N SER A 500 4.68 -4.03 58.22
CA SER A 500 5.52 -2.91 57.73
C SER A 500 5.22 -2.27 56.35
N ARG A 501 4.38 -1.21 56.44
CA ARG A 501 4.28 -0.02 55.57
C ARG A 501 5.56 0.40 54.83
N LYS A 502 5.50 0.49 53.49
CA LYS A 502 6.15 1.53 52.68
C LYS A 502 5.26 1.90 51.49
N THR A 503 4.74 3.12 51.52
CA THR A 503 3.92 3.78 50.49
C THR A 503 4.73 4.07 49.23
N THR A 504 4.39 3.43 48.11
CA THR A 504 4.71 3.89 46.76
C THR A 504 3.53 4.66 46.19
N THR A 505 3.69 5.97 46.08
CA THR A 505 2.75 6.89 45.44
C THR A 505 2.87 6.78 43.92
N GLY A 506 2.07 5.91 43.32
CA GLY A 506 1.90 5.76 41.87
C GLY A 506 1.09 4.50 41.59
N SER A 507 -0.18 4.65 41.19
CA SER A 507 -1.20 3.58 41.04
C SER A 507 -1.99 3.15 42.29
N ALA A 508 -2.00 3.95 43.37
CA ALA A 508 -2.83 3.65 44.54
C ALA A 508 -4.35 3.67 44.23
N GLY A 509 -4.79 4.55 43.32
CA GLY A 509 -6.23 4.68 42.99
C GLY A 509 -6.81 3.47 42.25
N THR A 510 -6.03 2.84 41.38
CA THR A 510 -6.48 1.67 40.60
C THR A 510 -6.53 0.40 41.44
N GLU A 511 -5.60 0.24 42.39
CA GLU A 511 -5.64 -0.86 43.37
C GLU A 511 -6.82 -0.70 44.34
N GLU A 512 -7.09 0.51 44.82
CA GLU A 512 -8.26 0.79 45.67
C GLU A 512 -9.56 0.46 44.93
N LEU A 513 -9.68 0.89 43.66
CA LEU A 513 -10.85 0.61 42.83
C LEU A 513 -11.02 -0.89 42.58
N LEU A 514 -9.93 -1.62 42.32
CA LEU A 514 -9.99 -3.06 42.06
C LEU A 514 -10.45 -3.81 43.30
N HIS A 515 -9.89 -3.47 44.46
CA HIS A 515 -10.30 -4.06 45.74
C HIS A 515 -11.78 -3.74 46.04
N TRP A 516 -12.22 -2.51 45.80
CA TRP A 516 -13.61 -2.14 46.00
C TRP A 516 -14.54 -2.93 45.07
N CYS A 517 -14.21 -3.07 43.78
CA CYS A 517 -14.99 -3.88 42.85
C CYS A 517 -15.04 -5.36 43.26
N GLN A 518 -13.93 -5.92 43.76
CA GLN A 518 -13.90 -7.28 44.30
C GLN A 518 -14.84 -7.43 45.51
N GLU A 519 -14.85 -6.45 46.40
CA GLU A 519 -15.70 -6.46 47.59
C GLU A 519 -17.19 -6.35 47.24
N GLN A 520 -17.56 -5.47 46.29
CA GLN A 520 -18.96 -5.30 45.86
C GLN A 520 -19.49 -6.48 45.04
N THR A 521 -18.63 -7.25 44.37
CA THR A 521 -19.05 -8.38 43.54
C THR A 521 -18.91 -9.74 44.24
N ALA A 522 -18.39 -9.75 45.47
CA ALA A 522 -18.18 -10.97 46.24
C ALA A 522 -19.51 -11.72 46.49
N GLY A 523 -19.47 -13.05 46.33
CA GLY A 523 -20.61 -13.94 46.57
C GLY A 523 -21.51 -14.19 45.36
N PHE A 524 -21.32 -13.49 44.24
CA PHE A 524 -22.06 -13.78 43.01
C PHE A 524 -21.50 -15.01 42.27
N PRO A 525 -22.35 -15.99 41.90
CA PRO A 525 -21.91 -17.17 41.17
C PRO A 525 -21.42 -16.79 39.77
N GLY A 526 -20.26 -17.32 39.38
CA GLY A 526 -19.65 -17.07 38.07
C GLY A 526 -18.88 -15.75 37.94
N VAL A 527 -18.88 -14.91 38.98
CA VAL A 527 -18.19 -13.61 38.96
C VAL A 527 -16.88 -13.68 39.75
N HIS A 528 -15.78 -13.29 39.10
CA HIS A 528 -14.47 -13.19 39.77
C HIS A 528 -13.66 -12.03 39.20
N VAL A 529 -13.68 -10.89 39.90
CA VAL A 529 -13.00 -9.66 39.44
C VAL A 529 -11.51 -9.72 39.75
N THR A 530 -10.67 -9.82 38.72
CA THR A 530 -9.18 -9.83 38.86
C THR A 530 -8.49 -8.72 38.09
N ASP A 531 -9.17 -8.10 37.12
CA ASP A 531 -8.65 -7.03 36.28
C ASP A 531 -9.76 -6.05 35.87
N PHE A 532 -9.43 -5.13 34.98
CA PHE A 532 -10.36 -4.20 34.33
C PHE A 532 -10.49 -4.49 32.82
N SER A 533 -10.45 -5.78 32.44
CA SER A 533 -10.71 -6.21 31.07
C SER A 533 -11.47 -7.54 31.04
N SER A 534 -10.75 -8.66 31.12
CA SER A 534 -11.30 -10.00 30.93
C SER A 534 -12.35 -10.38 31.97
N SER A 535 -12.21 -9.88 33.20
CA SER A 535 -13.15 -10.15 34.30
C SER A 535 -14.55 -9.56 34.08
N TRP A 536 -14.68 -8.63 33.13
CA TRP A 536 -15.92 -7.90 32.85
C TRP A 536 -16.51 -8.26 31.48
N ALA A 537 -15.82 -9.10 30.71
CA ALA A 537 -16.12 -9.37 29.31
C ALA A 537 -17.43 -10.15 29.08
N ASP A 538 -17.88 -10.92 30.07
CA ASP A 538 -19.14 -11.66 30.01
C ASP A 538 -20.35 -10.85 30.52
N GLY A 539 -20.12 -9.62 31.00
CA GLY A 539 -21.15 -8.75 31.56
C GLY A 539 -21.62 -9.12 32.97
N LEU A 540 -21.35 -10.33 33.47
CA LEU A 540 -21.85 -10.80 34.77
C LEU A 540 -21.29 -9.99 35.93
N ALA A 541 -20.02 -9.58 35.85
CA ALA A 541 -19.40 -8.72 36.87
C ALA A 541 -20.08 -7.34 36.98
N LEU A 542 -20.48 -6.75 35.85
CA LEU A 542 -21.25 -5.50 35.86
C LEU A 542 -22.63 -5.70 36.46
N CYS A 543 -23.32 -6.80 36.12
CA CYS A 543 -24.62 -7.11 36.70
C CYS A 543 -24.54 -7.31 38.22
N ALA A 544 -23.54 -8.06 38.70
CA ALA A 544 -23.31 -8.29 40.12
C ALA A 544 -23.07 -6.97 40.86
N LEU A 545 -22.27 -6.07 40.29
CA LEU A 545 -22.01 -4.75 40.86
C LEU A 545 -23.29 -3.92 40.97
N VAL A 546 -24.08 -3.83 39.89
CA VAL A 546 -25.34 -3.07 39.87
C VAL A 546 -26.34 -3.66 40.86
N HIS A 547 -26.48 -4.99 40.90
CA HIS A 547 -27.41 -5.65 41.80
C HIS A 547 -27.00 -5.50 43.28
N HIS A 548 -25.69 -5.51 43.58
CA HIS A 548 -25.22 -5.29 44.95
C HIS A 548 -25.49 -3.86 45.43
N LEU A 549 -25.26 -2.87 44.57
CA LEU A 549 -25.46 -1.45 44.91
C LEU A 549 -26.93 -1.07 45.02
N GLN A 550 -27.81 -1.74 44.28
CA GLN A 550 -29.25 -1.52 44.38
C GLN A 550 -30.01 -2.87 44.32
N PRO A 551 -30.16 -3.54 45.47
CA PRO A 551 -30.83 -4.83 45.54
C PRO A 551 -32.30 -4.74 45.11
N GLY A 552 -32.79 -5.78 44.42
CA GLY A 552 -34.21 -5.91 44.03
C GLY A 552 -34.52 -5.54 42.57
N LEU A 553 -33.51 -5.21 41.77
CA LEU A 553 -33.67 -4.94 40.33
C LEU A 553 -33.67 -6.20 39.46
N LEU A 554 -33.09 -7.30 39.94
CA LEU A 554 -33.01 -8.57 39.20
C LEU A 554 -32.79 -9.75 40.14
N GLU A 555 -33.63 -10.78 40.09
CA GLU A 555 -33.41 -11.99 40.89
C GLU A 555 -32.10 -12.68 40.44
N PRO A 556 -31.21 -13.14 41.36
CA PRO A 556 -29.95 -13.81 41.00
C PRO A 556 -30.14 -15.01 40.06
N SER A 557 -31.32 -15.63 40.14
CA SER A 557 -31.80 -16.72 39.30
C SER A 557 -31.85 -16.37 37.80
N GLU A 558 -32.14 -15.12 37.45
CA GLU A 558 -32.30 -14.67 36.05
C GLU A 558 -30.97 -14.40 35.34
N LEU A 559 -29.90 -14.16 36.11
CA LEU A 559 -28.56 -13.89 35.60
C LEU A 559 -27.90 -15.11 34.94
N GLN A 560 -28.26 -16.31 35.36
CA GLN A 560 -27.59 -17.54 34.93
C GLN A 560 -27.94 -17.97 33.48
N GLY A 561 -28.90 -17.30 32.84
CA GLY A 561 -29.33 -17.57 31.46
C GLY A 561 -29.00 -16.48 30.43
N MET A 562 -28.51 -15.31 30.83
CA MET A 562 -28.25 -14.21 29.90
C MET A 562 -26.96 -14.40 29.12
N GLY A 563 -27.01 -14.16 27.81
CA GLY A 563 -25.80 -14.10 26.98
C GLY A 563 -24.97 -12.84 27.30
N ALA A 564 -23.65 -12.89 27.04
CA ALA A 564 -22.73 -11.82 27.42
C ALA A 564 -23.16 -10.41 26.96
N LEU A 565 -23.66 -10.29 25.73
CA LEU A 565 -24.15 -9.02 25.19
C LEU A 565 -25.39 -8.54 25.95
N GLU A 566 -26.29 -9.45 26.27
CA GLU A 566 -27.55 -9.13 26.96
C GLU A 566 -27.27 -8.70 28.40
N ALA A 567 -26.45 -9.45 29.14
CA ALA A 567 -26.01 -9.12 30.50
C ALA A 567 -25.32 -7.75 30.55
N THR A 568 -24.33 -7.52 29.66
CA THR A 568 -23.61 -6.24 29.58
C THR A 568 -24.56 -5.08 29.27
N THR A 569 -25.45 -5.25 28.30
CA THR A 569 -26.37 -4.19 27.90
C THR A 569 -27.41 -3.90 28.98
N TRP A 570 -27.87 -4.93 29.69
CA TRP A 570 -28.76 -4.78 30.84
C TRP A 570 -28.10 -3.95 31.94
N ALA A 571 -26.87 -4.32 32.35
CA ALA A 571 -26.18 -3.62 33.41
C ALA A 571 -25.92 -2.15 33.09
N LEU A 572 -25.50 -1.83 31.85
CA LEU A 572 -25.29 -0.45 31.41
C LEU A 572 -26.58 0.37 31.45
N ARG A 573 -27.71 -0.19 30.99
CA ARG A 573 -29.02 0.49 31.00
C ARG A 573 -29.52 0.74 32.41
N VAL A 574 -29.39 -0.26 33.29
CA VAL A 574 -29.86 -0.17 34.67
C VAL A 574 -28.98 0.80 35.46
N ALA A 575 -27.66 0.77 35.29
CA ALA A 575 -26.77 1.76 35.91
C ALA A 575 -27.09 3.19 35.46
N GLU A 576 -27.41 3.39 34.19
CA GLU A 576 -27.79 4.71 33.68
C GLU A 576 -29.12 5.20 34.28
N HIS A 577 -30.15 4.34 34.32
CA HIS A 577 -31.49 4.72 34.75
C HIS A 577 -31.64 4.79 36.28
N GLU A 578 -31.12 3.79 37.00
CA GLU A 578 -31.31 3.63 38.44
C GLU A 578 -30.21 4.31 39.26
N LEU A 579 -28.96 4.23 38.80
CA LEU A 579 -27.81 4.78 39.53
C LEU A 579 -27.35 6.14 38.99
N GLY A 580 -27.91 6.60 37.86
CA GLY A 580 -27.53 7.85 37.20
C GLY A 580 -26.12 7.84 36.61
N ILE A 581 -25.55 6.67 36.33
CA ILE A 581 -24.19 6.51 35.80
C ILE A 581 -24.24 6.24 34.30
N THR A 582 -24.01 7.28 33.50
CA THR A 582 -24.04 7.18 32.03
C THR A 582 -22.90 6.30 31.50
N PRO A 583 -23.14 5.42 30.51
CA PRO A 583 -22.14 4.54 29.93
C PRO A 583 -20.95 5.32 29.34
N VAL A 584 -19.73 5.00 29.79
CA VAL A 584 -18.49 5.50 29.17
C VAL A 584 -18.06 4.59 28.01
N LEU A 585 -18.38 3.30 28.10
CA LEU A 585 -18.09 2.29 27.10
C LEU A 585 -19.36 1.74 26.44
N SER A 586 -19.23 1.31 25.18
CA SER A 586 -20.27 0.51 24.54
C SER A 586 -20.25 -0.92 25.07
N ALA A 587 -21.38 -1.64 24.96
CA ALA A 587 -21.45 -3.04 25.37
C ALA A 587 -20.41 -3.91 24.63
N GLN A 588 -20.18 -3.67 23.33
CA GLN A 588 -19.11 -4.33 22.57
C GLN A 588 -17.71 -4.04 23.13
N ALA A 589 -17.41 -2.82 23.56
CA ALA A 589 -16.09 -2.47 24.08
C ALA A 589 -15.81 -3.15 25.43
N VAL A 590 -16.83 -3.27 26.29
CA VAL A 590 -16.73 -4.03 27.55
C VAL A 590 -16.50 -5.52 27.26
N MET A 591 -17.30 -6.12 26.37
CA MET A 591 -17.16 -7.54 26.02
C MET A 591 -15.82 -7.88 25.36
N ALA A 592 -15.29 -6.97 24.55
CA ALA A 592 -13.98 -7.17 23.92
C ALA A 592 -12.81 -6.99 24.90
N GLY A 593 -13.05 -6.39 26.08
CA GLY A 593 -11.99 -6.08 27.06
C GLY A 593 -10.92 -5.12 26.52
N SER A 594 -11.25 -4.36 25.47
CA SER A 594 -10.26 -3.63 24.67
C SER A 594 -9.96 -2.20 25.16
N ASP A 595 -10.74 -1.67 26.11
CA ASP A 595 -10.51 -0.33 26.70
C ASP A 595 -10.53 -0.35 28.25
N PRO A 596 -9.47 -0.88 28.89
CA PRO A 596 -9.33 -0.86 30.35
C PRO A 596 -9.45 0.52 30.98
N LEU A 597 -8.88 1.57 30.37
CA LEU A 597 -8.97 2.94 30.88
C LEU A 597 -10.41 3.47 30.87
N GLY A 598 -11.14 3.24 29.77
CA GLY A 598 -12.56 3.56 29.69
C GLY A 598 -13.38 2.82 30.75
N LEU A 599 -13.03 1.56 31.03
CA LEU A 599 -13.71 0.76 32.06
C LEU A 599 -13.37 1.25 33.47
N ILE A 600 -12.10 1.57 33.75
CA ILE A 600 -11.67 2.18 35.00
C ILE A 600 -12.39 3.51 35.22
N ALA A 601 -12.51 4.35 34.19
CA ALA A 601 -13.26 5.60 34.27
C ALA A 601 -14.75 5.36 34.55
N TYR A 602 -15.35 4.36 33.90
CA TYR A 602 -16.74 3.98 34.14
C TYR A 602 -16.96 3.52 35.59
N LEU A 603 -16.16 2.56 36.07
CA LEU A 603 -16.25 2.00 37.41
C LEU A 603 -15.89 3.00 38.50
N SER A 604 -15.01 3.96 38.19
CA SER A 604 -14.69 5.07 39.11
C SER A 604 -15.92 5.93 39.41
N HIS A 605 -16.89 6.05 38.49
CA HIS A 605 -18.15 6.73 38.81
C HIS A 605 -18.96 5.97 39.87
N PHE A 606 -19.02 4.63 39.79
CA PHE A 606 -19.67 3.81 40.81
C PHE A 606 -18.96 3.94 42.15
N HIS A 607 -17.64 3.79 42.17
CA HIS A 607 -16.85 3.93 43.38
C HIS A 607 -17.02 5.31 44.01
N SER A 608 -16.99 6.37 43.20
CA SER A 608 -17.17 7.74 43.72
C SER A 608 -18.58 8.01 44.24
N ALA A 609 -19.61 7.34 43.70
CA ALA A 609 -21.00 7.46 44.16
C ALA A 609 -21.28 6.64 45.43
N PHE A 610 -20.63 5.48 45.62
CA PHE A 610 -21.01 4.49 46.64
C PHE A 610 -19.92 4.11 47.64
N LYS A 611 -18.69 4.66 47.56
CA LYS A 611 -17.60 4.38 48.54
C LYS A 611 -17.99 4.66 49.99
N ASN A 612 -18.86 5.65 50.24
CA ASN A 612 -19.14 6.16 51.58
C ASN A 612 -20.52 5.74 52.15
N THR A 613 -21.25 4.84 51.51
CA THR A 613 -22.64 4.51 51.91
C THR A 613 -22.77 3.41 52.97
N SER A 614 -21.67 2.86 53.48
CA SER A 614 -21.67 1.83 54.53
C SER A 614 -21.35 2.45 55.90
N HIS A 615 -22.36 2.54 56.79
CA HIS A 615 -22.38 3.11 58.16
C HIS A 615 -22.94 4.55 58.30
N SER A 616 -24.26 4.70 58.35
CA SER A 616 -24.94 5.34 59.51
C SER A 616 -26.46 5.44 59.30
N SER A 617 -27.20 4.78 60.19
CA SER A 617 -28.53 5.23 60.58
C SER A 617 -28.36 6.40 61.55
N GLY A 618 -28.79 7.61 61.19
CA GLY A 618 -28.85 8.73 62.15
C GLY A 618 -28.69 10.12 61.55
N LEU A 619 -29.83 10.81 61.36
CA LEU A 619 -30.07 12.25 61.51
C LEU A 619 -29.05 13.28 60.96
N VAL A 620 -29.47 13.91 59.86
CA VAL A 620 -29.35 15.34 59.49
C VAL A 620 -28.18 16.13 60.08
N SER A 621 -27.25 16.53 59.20
CA SER A 621 -26.71 17.90 59.15
C SER A 621 -26.23 18.22 57.74
N GLN A 622 -26.95 19.14 57.08
CA GLN A 622 -26.44 19.85 55.91
C GLN A 622 -25.25 20.73 56.33
N PRO A 623 -24.25 20.85 55.45
CA PRO A 623 -23.76 22.17 55.14
C PRO A 623 -23.81 22.42 53.64
N SER A 624 -24.60 23.43 53.30
CA SER A 624 -24.56 24.21 52.07
C SER A 624 -23.14 24.71 51.77
N GLY A 625 -22.60 24.36 50.61
CA GLY A 625 -21.33 24.85 50.10
C GLY A 625 -21.18 24.63 48.60
N THR A 626 -21.88 25.46 47.82
CA THR A 626 -21.58 25.87 46.43
C THR A 626 -21.10 24.81 45.41
N PRO A 627 -21.95 24.42 44.43
CA PRO A 627 -21.50 23.73 43.21
C PRO A 627 -21.43 24.71 42.02
N SER A 628 -20.22 24.96 41.49
CA SER A 628 -19.98 25.63 40.21
C SER A 628 -18.48 25.50 39.91
N ALA A 629 -17.97 24.67 39.00
CA ALA A 629 -18.17 24.76 37.55
C ALA A 629 -17.73 23.44 36.86
N ILE A 630 -18.52 22.37 36.99
CA ILE A 630 -18.47 21.17 36.12
C ILE A 630 -19.92 20.70 35.85
N LEU A 631 -20.75 21.61 35.35
CA LEU A 631 -22.16 21.38 34.98
C LEU A 631 -22.51 22.08 33.66
N PHE A 632 -21.56 22.05 32.70
CA PHE A 632 -21.68 22.72 31.40
C PHE A 632 -21.64 21.77 30.18
N LEU A 633 -21.86 20.45 30.38
CA LEU A 633 -21.99 19.46 29.30
C LEU A 633 -23.31 18.65 29.37
N GLY A 634 -24.39 19.26 29.87
CA GLY A 634 -25.69 18.62 30.06
C GLY A 634 -26.85 19.21 29.22
N LYS A 635 -26.58 19.80 28.04
CA LYS A 635 -27.61 20.46 27.21
C LYS A 635 -27.52 20.23 25.68
N LEU A 636 -26.89 19.14 25.23
CA LEU A 636 -26.80 18.84 23.78
C LEU A 636 -27.40 17.48 23.35
N GLN A 637 -28.23 16.84 24.19
CA GLN A 637 -28.80 15.52 23.88
C GLN A 637 -30.32 15.39 24.10
N ARG A 638 -31.06 16.51 24.12
CA ARG A 638 -32.54 16.52 24.21
C ARG A 638 -33.26 17.37 23.15
N SER A 639 -32.62 17.61 21.99
CA SER A 639 -33.19 18.43 20.90
C SER A 639 -33.33 17.71 19.54
N LEU A 640 -33.42 16.38 19.49
CA LEU A 640 -33.66 15.65 18.23
C LEU A 640 -34.77 14.58 18.29
N GLN A 641 -35.61 14.59 19.32
CA GLN A 641 -36.82 13.75 19.37
C GLN A 641 -37.98 14.55 19.97
N ARG A 642 -38.59 15.42 19.15
CA ARG A 642 -39.97 15.93 19.27
C ARG A 642 -40.25 16.94 18.17
N THR A 643 -40.57 16.44 16.98
CA THR A 643 -41.46 17.14 16.04
C THR A 643 -42.06 16.13 15.07
N ARG A 644 -43.12 15.44 15.51
CA ARG A 644 -44.21 15.06 14.61
C ARG A 644 -45.54 15.04 15.38
N ALA A 645 -46.58 15.47 14.67
CA ALA A 645 -48.01 15.50 14.99
C ALA A 645 -48.54 16.71 15.78
N LYS A 646 -49.01 17.74 15.05
CA LYS A 646 -50.45 17.97 14.76
C LYS A 646 -50.67 19.32 14.07
N VAL A 647 -51.23 19.30 12.86
CA VAL A 647 -52.49 19.99 12.51
C VAL A 647 -53.17 19.13 11.44
N ASP A 648 -54.32 18.56 11.81
CA ASP A 648 -55.35 18.02 10.93
C ASP A 648 -56.29 19.15 10.49
N GLU A 649 -56.75 19.12 9.23
CA GLU A 649 -58.09 19.54 8.78
C GLU A 649 -58.29 18.96 7.34
N GLU A 650 -59.04 17.85 7.21
CA GLU A 650 -60.44 17.76 6.71
C GLU A 650 -60.59 18.09 5.19
N THR A 651 -60.54 17.09 4.29
CA THR A 651 -61.65 16.31 3.63
C THR A 651 -62.47 17.07 2.55
N PRO A 652 -63.20 16.41 1.61
CA PRO A 652 -63.03 15.10 0.95
C PRO A 652 -63.40 15.09 -0.57
N SER A 653 -63.28 13.91 -1.19
CA SER A 653 -64.22 13.32 -2.17
C SER A 653 -63.81 13.19 -3.66
N THR A 654 -63.94 11.93 -4.12
CA THR A 654 -64.43 11.44 -5.43
C THR A 654 -63.59 11.66 -6.70
N GLU A 655 -62.96 10.59 -7.21
CA GLU A 655 -63.29 9.93 -8.49
C GLU A 655 -62.19 8.92 -8.86
N GLU A 656 -62.49 7.63 -8.71
CA GLU A 656 -61.90 6.57 -9.53
C GLU A 656 -62.83 6.34 -10.74
N PRO A 657 -62.29 6.07 -11.94
CA PRO A 657 -62.99 5.31 -12.96
C PRO A 657 -62.37 3.91 -13.16
N PRO A 658 -63.15 2.97 -13.71
CA PRO A 658 -63.02 1.54 -13.44
C PRO A 658 -62.08 0.82 -14.41
N VAL A 659 -61.47 -0.26 -13.92
CA VAL A 659 -60.84 -1.30 -14.74
C VAL A 659 -61.94 -2.24 -15.23
N SER A 660 -62.13 -2.27 -16.54
CA SER A 660 -63.02 -3.19 -17.25
C SER A 660 -62.35 -4.55 -17.42
N GLU A 661 -63.07 -5.61 -17.01
CA GLU A 661 -62.80 -7.00 -17.34
C GLU A 661 -62.77 -7.25 -18.86
N PRO A 662 -62.16 -8.37 -19.29
CA PRO A 662 -62.82 -9.21 -20.25
C PRO A 662 -63.03 -10.62 -19.70
N SER A 663 -64.28 -11.03 -19.87
CA SER A 663 -64.88 -12.33 -19.66
C SER A 663 -64.20 -13.48 -20.42
N MET A 664 -64.03 -14.59 -19.70
CA MET A 664 -64.27 -15.99 -20.07
C MET A 664 -64.11 -16.42 -21.54
N SER A 665 -63.16 -17.35 -21.74
CA SER A 665 -63.34 -18.51 -22.60
C SER A 665 -62.65 -19.73 -21.96
N PRO A 666 -63.34 -20.88 -21.80
CA PRO A 666 -62.70 -22.13 -21.37
C PRO A 666 -62.49 -23.09 -22.56
N ASN A 667 -61.51 -23.98 -22.39
CA ASN A 667 -61.27 -25.27 -23.08
C ASN A 667 -60.05 -25.34 -24.01
N THR A 668 -58.93 -25.83 -23.47
CA THR A 668 -58.15 -26.98 -24.01
C THR A 668 -57.19 -27.45 -22.89
N PRO A 669 -56.87 -28.76 -22.81
CA PRO A 669 -56.93 -29.48 -21.54
C PRO A 669 -55.63 -29.55 -20.76
N GLU A 670 -55.83 -29.60 -19.45
CA GLU A 670 -54.93 -29.91 -18.35
C GLU A 670 -53.83 -30.92 -18.67
N LEU A 671 -52.59 -30.45 -18.60
CA LEU A 671 -51.42 -31.26 -18.31
C LEU A 671 -50.61 -30.54 -17.22
N SER A 672 -50.72 -31.10 -16.01
CA SER A 672 -49.78 -31.03 -14.88
C SER A 672 -49.50 -29.66 -14.24
N GLU A 673 -50.20 -29.41 -13.12
CA GLU A 673 -49.85 -28.45 -12.07
C GLU A 673 -48.52 -28.83 -11.41
N HIS A 674 -47.41 -28.35 -11.98
CA HIS A 674 -46.10 -28.25 -11.31
C HIS A 674 -45.23 -27.23 -12.07
N GLN A 675 -45.66 -25.97 -12.23
CA GLN A 675 -44.80 -24.95 -12.86
C GLN A 675 -45.29 -23.50 -12.67
N GLU A 676 -45.36 -23.05 -11.41
CA GLU A 676 -45.19 -21.62 -11.09
C GLU A 676 -44.21 -21.46 -9.91
N ALA A 677 -43.08 -22.18 -9.97
CA ALA A 677 -41.87 -21.77 -9.27
C ALA A 677 -41.15 -20.79 -10.20
N GLY A 678 -41.16 -19.51 -9.83
CA GLY A 678 -40.66 -18.41 -10.65
C GLY A 678 -39.27 -18.69 -11.23
N ALA A 679 -39.10 -18.32 -12.51
CA ALA A 679 -37.87 -18.39 -13.30
C ALA A 679 -36.62 -18.55 -12.42
N GLU A 680 -36.17 -19.80 -12.32
CA GLU A 680 -35.06 -20.17 -11.46
C GLU A 680 -33.85 -19.31 -11.83
N GLU A 681 -33.30 -18.63 -10.82
CA GLU A 681 -32.14 -17.75 -10.90
C GLU A 681 -30.87 -18.57 -11.15
N LEU A 682 -30.80 -19.22 -12.31
CA LEU A 682 -29.71 -20.09 -12.73
C LEU A 682 -28.67 -19.27 -13.49
N CYS A 683 -27.41 -19.64 -13.35
CA CYS A 683 -26.36 -19.15 -14.23
C CYS A 683 -26.56 -19.73 -15.64
N GLU A 684 -26.62 -18.89 -16.66
CA GLU A 684 -26.84 -19.34 -18.05
C GLU A 684 -25.71 -20.21 -18.62
N LEU A 685 -24.51 -20.11 -18.05
CA LEU A 685 -23.35 -20.90 -18.50
C LEU A 685 -23.31 -22.30 -17.88
N CYS A 686 -23.55 -22.42 -16.57
CA CYS A 686 -23.43 -23.70 -15.88
C CYS A 686 -24.75 -24.34 -15.46
N GLY A 687 -25.87 -23.63 -15.61
CA GLY A 687 -27.20 -24.07 -15.21
C GLY A 687 -27.40 -24.23 -13.70
N LYS A 688 -26.43 -23.82 -12.87
CA LYS A 688 -26.53 -23.92 -11.41
C LYS A 688 -27.17 -22.67 -10.81
N HIS A 689 -27.84 -22.86 -9.69
CA HIS A 689 -28.46 -21.78 -8.92
C HIS A 689 -27.45 -20.70 -8.53
N LEU A 690 -27.85 -19.43 -8.65
CA LEU A 690 -27.11 -18.24 -8.21
C LEU A 690 -27.66 -17.74 -6.88
N TYR A 691 -26.78 -17.62 -5.88
CA TYR A 691 -27.10 -16.87 -4.67
C TYR A 691 -27.08 -15.36 -4.95
N ILE A 692 -27.75 -14.55 -4.11
CA ILE A 692 -27.87 -13.10 -4.29
C ILE A 692 -26.50 -12.46 -4.48
N LEU A 693 -25.54 -12.86 -3.64
CA LEU A 693 -24.17 -12.37 -3.69
C LEU A 693 -23.35 -12.99 -4.81
N GLU A 694 -23.77 -14.05 -5.49
CA GLU A 694 -23.07 -14.62 -6.66
C GLU A 694 -23.49 -13.97 -7.99
N ARG A 695 -24.66 -13.32 -8.02
CA ARG A 695 -25.22 -12.74 -9.25
C ARG A 695 -24.25 -11.78 -9.92
N PHE A 696 -23.89 -12.12 -11.15
CA PHE A 696 -23.13 -11.28 -12.06
C PHE A 696 -23.98 -10.98 -13.30
N CYS A 697 -24.44 -9.75 -13.45
CA CYS A 697 -25.35 -9.36 -14.54
C CYS A 697 -24.60 -8.69 -15.69
N VAL A 698 -24.70 -9.27 -16.89
CA VAL A 698 -24.17 -8.73 -18.15
C VAL A 698 -25.30 -8.75 -19.18
N ASP A 699 -25.59 -7.61 -19.82
CA ASP A 699 -26.62 -7.47 -20.86
C ASP A 699 -28.01 -8.03 -20.50
N GLY A 700 -28.36 -8.03 -19.21
CA GLY A 700 -29.65 -8.53 -18.71
C GLY A 700 -29.64 -10.01 -18.31
N HIS A 701 -28.55 -10.71 -18.56
CA HIS A 701 -28.36 -12.12 -18.24
C HIS A 701 -27.54 -12.31 -16.95
N PHE A 702 -27.80 -13.38 -16.20
CA PHE A 702 -27.12 -13.66 -14.94
C PHE A 702 -26.13 -14.83 -15.05
N PHE A 703 -24.94 -14.61 -14.52
CA PHE A 703 -23.84 -15.57 -14.51
C PHE A 703 -23.23 -15.69 -13.12
N HIS A 704 -22.51 -16.78 -12.85
CA HIS A 704 -21.48 -16.74 -11.81
C HIS A 704 -20.31 -15.90 -12.33
N ARG A 705 -19.72 -15.10 -11.44
CA ARG A 705 -18.54 -14.29 -11.79
C ARG A 705 -17.37 -15.17 -12.28
N SER A 706 -17.25 -16.38 -11.74
CA SER A 706 -16.27 -17.40 -12.16
C SER A 706 -16.62 -18.12 -13.46
N CYS A 707 -17.87 -18.06 -13.94
CA CYS A 707 -18.26 -18.65 -15.22
C CYS A 707 -18.03 -17.67 -16.38
N PHE A 708 -18.23 -16.37 -16.15
CA PHE A 708 -18.08 -15.35 -17.19
C PHE A 708 -16.62 -14.90 -17.35
N CYS A 709 -15.78 -15.82 -17.84
CA CYS A 709 -14.34 -15.65 -17.98
C CYS A 709 -13.85 -15.97 -19.40
N CYS A 710 -12.70 -15.40 -19.79
CA CYS A 710 -12.06 -15.69 -21.06
C CYS A 710 -11.61 -17.16 -21.09
N HIS A 711 -11.97 -17.89 -22.14
CA HIS A 711 -11.58 -19.30 -22.29
C HIS A 711 -10.05 -19.52 -22.31
N THR A 712 -9.29 -18.59 -22.87
CA THR A 712 -7.83 -18.73 -23.02
C THR A 712 -7.04 -18.31 -21.79
N CYS A 713 -7.43 -17.23 -21.12
CA CYS A 713 -6.66 -16.67 -20.00
C CYS A 713 -7.37 -16.67 -18.66
N GLU A 714 -8.60 -17.18 -18.62
CA GLU A 714 -9.45 -17.33 -17.43
C GLU A 714 -9.74 -16.01 -16.70
N ALA A 715 -9.46 -14.87 -17.34
CA ALA A 715 -9.77 -13.57 -16.76
C ALA A 715 -11.28 -13.32 -16.79
N THR A 716 -11.85 -12.91 -15.66
CA THR A 716 -13.24 -12.46 -15.55
C THR A 716 -13.51 -11.34 -16.56
N LEU A 717 -14.51 -11.52 -17.41
CA LEU A 717 -14.80 -10.62 -18.51
C LEU A 717 -15.61 -9.40 -18.04
N TRP A 718 -15.43 -8.29 -18.75
CA TRP A 718 -16.07 -7.01 -18.47
C TRP A 718 -17.11 -6.68 -19.53
N PRO A 719 -18.28 -6.13 -19.17
CA PRO A 719 -19.24 -5.61 -20.15
C PRO A 719 -18.53 -4.67 -21.14
N GLY A 720 -18.68 -4.93 -22.44
CA GLY A 720 -18.01 -4.19 -23.52
C GLY A 720 -16.55 -4.58 -23.81
N GLY A 721 -15.97 -5.53 -23.06
CA GLY A 721 -14.57 -5.97 -23.19
C GLY A 721 -14.38 -7.44 -23.61
N TYR A 722 -15.41 -8.05 -24.21
CA TYR A 722 -15.38 -9.44 -24.66
C TYR A 722 -15.97 -9.61 -26.06
N GLY A 723 -15.64 -10.73 -26.68
CA GLY A 723 -16.34 -11.27 -27.84
C GLY A 723 -16.68 -12.73 -27.60
N GLN A 724 -17.80 -13.18 -28.16
CA GLN A 724 -18.13 -14.60 -28.20
C GLN A 724 -17.74 -15.12 -29.58
N HIS A 725 -16.93 -16.17 -29.63
CA HIS A 725 -16.52 -16.72 -30.92
C HIS A 725 -17.67 -17.57 -31.50
N PRO A 726 -18.09 -17.31 -32.74
CA PRO A 726 -19.31 -17.91 -33.30
C PRO A 726 -19.21 -19.43 -33.54
N GLY A 727 -18.00 -19.99 -33.62
CA GLY A 727 -17.80 -21.41 -33.91
C GLY A 727 -17.84 -22.36 -32.70
N ASP A 728 -17.43 -21.90 -31.52
CA ASP A 728 -17.32 -22.73 -30.31
C ASP A 728 -18.19 -22.23 -29.15
N GLY A 729 -18.81 -21.05 -29.28
CA GLY A 729 -19.72 -20.47 -28.29
C GLY A 729 -19.03 -19.96 -27.02
N HIS A 730 -17.71 -20.05 -26.93
CA HIS A 730 -16.96 -19.58 -25.76
C HIS A 730 -16.76 -18.07 -25.78
N PHE A 731 -16.64 -17.49 -24.59
CA PHE A 731 -16.32 -16.08 -24.41
C PHE A 731 -14.81 -15.86 -24.33
N TYR A 732 -14.35 -14.83 -25.03
CA TYR A 732 -12.95 -14.42 -25.07
C TYR A 732 -12.84 -12.94 -24.70
N CYS A 733 -11.75 -12.55 -24.03
CA CYS A 733 -11.42 -11.14 -23.99
C CYS A 733 -11.01 -10.69 -25.40
N LEU A 734 -11.12 -9.38 -25.69
CA LEU A 734 -10.80 -8.83 -27.02
C LEU A 734 -9.40 -9.20 -27.55
N GLN A 735 -8.50 -9.57 -26.65
CA GLN A 735 -7.13 -9.99 -26.97
C GLN A 735 -6.99 -11.47 -27.33
N HIS A 736 -7.87 -12.34 -26.83
CA HIS A 736 -7.86 -13.78 -27.14
C HIS A 736 -8.98 -14.19 -28.07
N LEU A 737 -9.81 -13.25 -28.53
CA LEU A 737 -10.82 -13.52 -29.53
C LEU A 737 -10.09 -14.00 -30.81
N PRO A 738 -10.32 -15.23 -31.26
CA PRO A 738 -9.70 -15.73 -32.48
C PRO A 738 -10.07 -14.80 -33.65
N GLN A 739 -9.07 -14.28 -34.36
CA GLN A 739 -9.33 -13.53 -35.59
C GLN A 739 -9.77 -14.54 -36.67
N GLU A 740 -10.90 -14.30 -37.32
CA GLU A 740 -11.30 -15.08 -38.48
C GLU A 740 -10.22 -14.93 -39.56
N ASP A 741 -9.62 -16.05 -39.96
CA ASP A 741 -8.68 -16.07 -41.08
C ASP A 741 -9.40 -15.53 -42.32
N GLN A 742 -9.15 -14.25 -42.64
CA GLN A 742 -9.34 -13.77 -43.99
C GLN A 742 -8.41 -14.63 -44.84
N LYS A 743 -9.02 -15.54 -45.61
CA LYS A 743 -8.36 -16.20 -46.74
C LYS A 743 -7.78 -15.08 -47.62
N GLU A 744 -6.54 -14.72 -47.36
CA GLU A 744 -5.70 -14.03 -48.31
C GLU A 744 -5.67 -14.95 -49.53
N ALA A 745 -6.35 -14.48 -50.57
CA ALA A 745 -6.31 -15.10 -51.88
C ALA A 745 -4.83 -15.17 -52.29
N ASP A 746 -4.31 -16.39 -52.35
CA ASP A 746 -3.06 -16.72 -53.02
C ASP A 746 -3.06 -16.07 -54.41
N ASN A 747 -2.34 -14.96 -54.53
CA ASN A 747 -1.98 -14.38 -55.81
C ASN A 747 -0.45 -14.29 -55.88
N ASN A 748 0.17 -15.45 -56.06
CA ASN A 748 1.51 -15.56 -56.62
C ASN A 748 1.39 -16.17 -58.01
N GLY A 749 1.69 -15.36 -59.02
CA GLY A 749 1.62 -15.75 -60.43
C GLY A 749 2.76 -16.67 -60.86
N SER A 750 2.46 -17.50 -61.85
CA SER A 750 3.30 -17.69 -63.05
C SER A 750 2.54 -18.44 -64.15
N LEU A 751 2.37 -17.77 -65.29
CA LEU A 751 2.57 -18.22 -66.67
C LEU A 751 2.13 -19.64 -67.12
N GLU A 752 1.18 -19.64 -68.07
CA GLU A 752 1.19 -20.28 -69.42
C GLU A 752 -0.11 -21.00 -69.84
N SER A 753 -0.78 -20.36 -70.82
CA SER A 753 -1.28 -20.92 -72.09
C SER A 753 -2.60 -21.72 -72.18
N GLN A 754 -3.55 -21.09 -72.91
CA GLN A 754 -4.49 -21.64 -73.92
C GLN A 754 -5.63 -22.56 -73.39
N GLU A 755 -6.93 -22.45 -73.73
CA GLU A 755 -7.66 -22.02 -74.93
C GLU A 755 -9.08 -21.48 -74.57
N LEU A 756 -9.66 -20.66 -75.46
CA LEU A 756 -11.09 -20.32 -75.61
C LEU A 756 -11.48 -20.73 -77.05
N PRO A 757 -12.72 -21.15 -77.39
CA PRO A 757 -13.84 -20.18 -77.50
C PRO A 757 -15.31 -20.69 -77.29
N THR A 758 -16.13 -19.76 -76.80
CA THR A 758 -17.56 -19.35 -77.01
C THR A 758 -18.47 -20.02 -78.08
N PRO A 759 -19.77 -19.66 -78.25
CA PRO A 759 -20.85 -19.14 -77.35
C PRO A 759 -22.26 -19.78 -77.61
N GLY A 760 -23.29 -19.40 -76.82
CA GLY A 760 -24.69 -19.78 -77.07
C GLY A 760 -25.73 -18.91 -76.34
N ASP A 761 -26.06 -17.78 -76.98
CA ASP A 761 -27.33 -17.04 -77.09
C ASP A 761 -28.51 -17.12 -76.07
N SER A 762 -29.02 -15.90 -75.81
CA SER A 762 -30.43 -15.47 -75.72
C SER A 762 -31.17 -15.41 -74.36
N ASN A 763 -31.14 -14.22 -73.78
CA ASN A 763 -32.27 -13.29 -73.58
C ASN A 763 -33.49 -13.74 -72.72
N MET A 764 -33.62 -13.18 -71.50
CA MET A 764 -34.84 -12.50 -70.99
C MET A 764 -34.63 -11.98 -69.55
N GLN A 765 -34.72 -10.66 -69.38
CA GLN A 765 -35.20 -9.98 -68.15
C GLN A 765 -36.64 -9.49 -68.42
N PRO A 766 -37.56 -9.38 -67.43
CA PRO A 766 -37.54 -8.39 -66.33
C PRO A 766 -37.92 -9.03 -64.96
N ASP A 767 -37.78 -8.45 -63.76
CA ASP A 767 -38.07 -7.11 -63.24
C ASP A 767 -37.30 -6.87 -61.92
N PRO A 768 -37.14 -5.62 -61.44
CA PRO A 768 -36.34 -5.28 -60.26
C PRO A 768 -37.19 -5.24 -58.98
N SER A 769 -36.85 -6.04 -57.98
CA SER A 769 -37.45 -5.94 -56.64
C SER A 769 -36.54 -6.55 -55.58
N SER A 770 -35.64 -5.72 -55.03
CA SER A 770 -35.20 -5.66 -53.62
C SER A 770 -33.75 -5.14 -53.53
N PRO A 771 -33.49 -4.00 -52.88
CA PRO A 771 -32.13 -3.57 -52.61
C PRO A 771 -31.52 -4.47 -51.53
N PRO A 772 -30.20 -4.70 -51.54
CA PRO A 772 -29.54 -5.40 -50.47
C PRO A 772 -29.67 -4.54 -49.21
N VAL A 773 -30.15 -5.15 -48.13
CA VAL A 773 -30.08 -4.55 -46.79
C VAL A 773 -28.60 -4.44 -46.43
N THR A 774 -28.03 -3.29 -46.75
CA THR A 774 -26.77 -2.84 -46.20
C THR A 774 -26.97 -2.74 -44.70
N ARG A 775 -26.55 -3.77 -43.95
CA ARG A 775 -26.34 -3.67 -42.51
C ARG A 775 -25.25 -2.63 -42.30
N VAL A 776 -25.68 -1.39 -42.15
CA VAL A 776 -24.88 -0.33 -41.55
C VAL A 776 -24.63 -0.80 -40.12
N SER A 777 -23.41 -1.26 -39.85
CA SER A 777 -22.91 -1.47 -38.51
C SER A 777 -23.16 -0.17 -37.73
N PRO A 778 -23.92 -0.19 -36.62
CA PRO A 778 -24.06 1.00 -35.81
C PRO A 778 -22.69 1.31 -35.23
N VAL A 779 -22.24 2.56 -35.42
CA VAL A 779 -21.16 3.14 -34.63
C VAL A 779 -21.48 2.81 -33.17
N PRO A 780 -20.59 2.10 -32.44
CA PRO A 780 -20.87 1.78 -31.06
C PRO A 780 -20.93 3.11 -30.31
N SER A 781 -22.13 3.49 -29.88
CA SER A 781 -22.30 4.43 -28.80
C SER A 781 -21.42 3.94 -27.64
N PRO A 782 -20.78 4.80 -26.83
CA PRO A 782 -20.05 4.35 -25.65
C PRO A 782 -21.04 3.68 -24.70
N SER A 783 -21.25 2.38 -24.89
CA SER A 783 -22.15 1.55 -24.11
C SER A 783 -21.61 1.50 -22.69
N GLN A 784 -22.49 1.82 -21.74
CA GLN A 784 -22.23 1.97 -20.31
C GLN A 784 -21.14 1.00 -19.79
N PRO A 785 -19.96 1.49 -19.37
CA PRO A 785 -18.95 0.66 -18.75
C PRO A 785 -19.28 0.48 -17.26
N ALA A 786 -20.47 -0.01 -16.94
CA ALA A 786 -20.90 -0.17 -15.55
C ALA A 786 -21.56 -1.54 -15.33
N ARG A 787 -20.88 -2.40 -14.57
CA ARG A 787 -21.46 -3.60 -13.98
C ARG A 787 -22.65 -3.19 -13.12
N ARG A 788 -23.81 -3.83 -13.29
CA ARG A 788 -25.01 -3.48 -12.53
C ARG A 788 -24.85 -3.90 -11.06
N LEU A 789 -25.13 -2.96 -10.17
CA LEU A 789 -25.24 -3.20 -8.73
C LEU A 789 -26.34 -4.24 -8.47
N ILE A 790 -26.16 -5.05 -7.42
CA ILE A 790 -27.22 -5.94 -6.96
C ILE A 790 -28.38 -5.04 -6.47
N ARG A 791 -29.48 -5.07 -7.22
CA ARG A 791 -30.76 -4.44 -6.84
C ARG A 791 -31.76 -5.53 -6.53
N LEU A 792 -32.12 -5.66 -5.27
CA LEU A 792 -33.19 -6.56 -4.83
C LEU A 792 -34.51 -6.15 -5.50
N SER A 793 -35.16 -7.10 -6.17
CA SER A 793 -36.46 -6.91 -6.82
C SER A 793 -37.55 -6.58 -5.79
N SER A 794 -38.68 -6.03 -6.23
CA SER A 794 -39.83 -5.81 -5.34
C SER A 794 -40.30 -7.11 -4.69
N LEU A 795 -40.28 -8.23 -5.43
CA LEU A 795 -40.67 -9.55 -4.95
C LEU A 795 -39.63 -10.15 -4.00
N GLU A 796 -38.34 -9.93 -4.22
CA GLU A 796 -37.26 -10.33 -3.29
C GLU A 796 -37.33 -9.51 -2.02
N ARG A 797 -37.53 -8.20 -2.13
CA ARG A 797 -37.84 -7.35 -0.98
C ARG A 797 -39.08 -7.86 -0.28
N LEU A 798 -40.13 -8.29 -1.01
CA LEU A 798 -41.36 -8.83 -0.43
C LEU A 798 -41.13 -10.16 0.30
N ARG A 799 -40.33 -11.07 -0.29
CA ARG A 799 -39.92 -12.34 0.33
C ARG A 799 -39.06 -12.09 1.57
N LEU A 800 -38.17 -11.10 1.51
CA LEU A 800 -37.33 -10.66 2.64
C LEU A 800 -38.11 -9.81 3.67
N SER A 801 -39.19 -9.13 3.25
CA SER A 801 -40.05 -8.27 4.09
C SER A 801 -41.30 -8.97 4.61
N SER A 802 -41.48 -10.26 4.30
CA SER A 802 -42.44 -11.11 5.01
C SER A 802 -42.14 -11.20 6.52
N LEU A 803 -40.96 -10.71 6.92
CA LEU A 803 -40.62 -10.28 8.26
C LEU A 803 -40.77 -8.75 8.31
N ASN A 804 -41.83 -8.24 8.95
CA ASN A 804 -42.09 -6.81 9.09
C ASN A 804 -40.87 -6.06 9.65
N ILE A 805 -40.13 -5.38 8.78
CA ILE A 805 -39.12 -4.38 9.16
C ILE A 805 -39.66 -3.05 8.65
N ILE A 806 -40.16 -2.26 9.60
CA ILE A 806 -40.49 -0.85 9.41
C ILE A 806 -39.22 -0.17 8.87
N PRO A 807 -39.28 0.54 7.74
CA PRO A 807 -38.15 1.32 7.27
C PRO A 807 -37.94 2.44 8.28
N ASP A 808 -36.82 2.38 9.01
CA ASP A 808 -36.40 3.53 9.79
C ASP A 808 -36.07 4.65 8.80
N SER A 809 -36.67 5.80 9.08
CA SER A 809 -36.66 7.00 8.27
C SER A 809 -35.24 7.40 7.86
N GLY A 810 -35.08 7.72 6.58
CA GLY A 810 -33.82 8.05 5.94
C GLY A 810 -32.96 9.02 6.75
N ALA A 811 -31.69 8.64 6.94
CA ALA A 811 -30.64 9.55 7.34
C ALA A 811 -30.45 10.58 6.23
N GLU A 812 -30.65 11.84 6.60
CA GLU A 812 -30.34 13.03 5.80
C GLU A 812 -28.84 13.04 5.46
N PRO A 813 -28.45 13.39 4.23
CA PRO A 813 -27.04 13.55 3.87
C PRO A 813 -26.42 14.75 4.62
N PRO A 814 -25.09 14.74 4.87
CA PRO A 814 -24.41 15.84 5.54
C PRO A 814 -24.47 17.14 4.71
N PRO A 815 -24.31 18.31 5.35
CA PRO A 815 -24.44 19.59 4.68
C PRO A 815 -23.42 19.75 3.55
N LYS A 816 -23.91 20.21 2.40
CA LYS A 816 -23.13 20.46 1.18
C LYS A 816 -21.97 21.42 1.46
N PRO A 817 -20.72 21.14 1.02
CA PRO A 817 -19.67 22.14 1.03
C PRO A 817 -20.03 23.28 0.06
N PRO A 818 -19.51 24.51 0.29
CA PRO A 818 -19.88 25.68 -0.49
C PRO A 818 -19.53 25.51 -1.98
N ARG A 819 -20.43 25.98 -2.85
CA ARG A 819 -20.41 25.89 -4.33
C ARG A 819 -19.23 26.59 -5.03
N SER A 820 -18.11 26.89 -4.37
CA SER A 820 -17.04 27.72 -4.95
C SER A 820 -15.84 26.97 -5.55
N CYS A 821 -15.80 25.63 -5.56
CA CYS A 821 -14.68 24.87 -6.16
C CYS A 821 -14.95 24.32 -7.57
N SER A 822 -16.18 24.40 -8.06
CA SER A 822 -16.56 23.92 -9.41
C SER A 822 -16.19 24.92 -10.50
N ASP A 823 -16.33 26.21 -10.23
CA ASP A 823 -16.10 27.26 -11.23
C ASP A 823 -14.60 27.49 -11.48
N LEU A 824 -13.75 27.36 -10.45
CA LEU A 824 -12.29 27.41 -10.57
C LEU A 824 -11.69 26.21 -11.34
N ALA A 825 -12.31 25.03 -11.27
CA ALA A 825 -11.86 23.85 -12.01
C ALA A 825 -12.21 23.92 -13.50
N ARG A 826 -13.37 24.49 -13.84
CA ARG A 826 -13.77 24.76 -15.24
C ARG A 826 -12.98 25.90 -15.88
N GLU A 827 -12.57 26.90 -15.10
CA GLU A 827 -11.74 28.01 -15.59
C GLU A 827 -10.30 27.56 -15.85
N SER A 828 -9.78 26.63 -15.04
CA SER A 828 -8.44 26.03 -15.23
C SER A 828 -8.35 25.05 -16.41
N LEU A 829 -9.47 24.44 -16.82
CA LEU A 829 -9.54 23.57 -18.01
C LEU A 829 -9.78 24.37 -19.30
N LYS A 830 -10.47 25.51 -19.22
CA LYS A 830 -10.71 26.38 -20.39
C LYS A 830 -9.50 27.23 -20.79
N SER A 831 -8.58 27.50 -19.88
CA SER A 831 -7.32 28.19 -20.20
C SER A 831 -6.29 27.30 -20.92
N SER A 832 -6.52 25.99 -21.01
CA SER A 832 -5.64 25.03 -21.69
C SER A 832 -5.96 24.81 -23.19
N PHE A 833 -7.01 25.43 -23.74
CA PHE A 833 -7.52 25.08 -25.08
C PHE A 833 -7.95 26.28 -25.93
N VAL A 834 -7.26 27.42 -25.82
CA VAL A 834 -7.44 28.56 -26.76
C VAL A 834 -6.09 29.20 -27.04
N GLY A 835 -5.46 28.84 -28.15
CA GLY A 835 -4.16 29.41 -28.52
C GLY A 835 -3.51 28.84 -29.77
N TRP A 836 -4.29 28.43 -30.77
CA TRP A 836 -3.76 28.09 -32.10
C TRP A 836 -4.23 29.16 -33.09
N GLY A 837 -3.37 30.16 -33.31
CA GLY A 837 -3.53 31.16 -34.35
C GLY A 837 -3.33 32.59 -33.87
N VAL A 838 -2.12 33.14 -34.08
CA VAL A 838 -1.78 34.49 -34.59
C VAL A 838 -0.24 34.65 -34.49
N PRO A 839 0.44 35.27 -35.49
CA PRO A 839 1.90 35.25 -35.58
C PRO A 839 2.52 36.36 -34.73
N VAL A 840 3.50 36.02 -33.88
CA VAL A 840 4.30 37.00 -33.14
C VAL A 840 5.58 37.31 -33.92
N GLN A 841 5.74 38.58 -34.23
CA GLN A 841 6.90 39.19 -34.86
C GLN A 841 8.18 38.88 -34.07
N ALA A 842 9.25 38.55 -34.80
CA ALA A 842 10.59 38.38 -34.27
C ALA A 842 11.08 39.66 -33.57
N PRO A 843 11.64 39.57 -32.34
CA PRO A 843 12.49 40.62 -31.82
C PRO A 843 13.86 40.53 -32.50
N GLN A 844 14.33 41.69 -32.95
CA GLN A 844 15.63 41.88 -33.59
C GLN A 844 16.77 41.52 -32.62
N VAL A 845 17.71 40.71 -33.12
CA VAL A 845 19.00 40.42 -32.49
C VAL A 845 19.90 41.64 -32.67
N PRO A 846 20.54 42.18 -31.61
CA PRO A 846 21.73 42.99 -31.77
C PRO A 846 22.97 42.09 -31.71
N GLU A 847 23.65 41.98 -32.83
CA GLU A 847 25.06 41.57 -32.89
C GLU A 847 25.92 42.63 -32.20
N ALA A 848 26.79 42.24 -31.26
CA ALA A 848 28.03 42.95 -31.00
C ALA A 848 28.99 42.18 -30.07
N ILE A 849 30.11 41.75 -30.68
CA ILE A 849 31.50 41.83 -30.21
C ILE A 849 32.05 40.63 -29.42
N GLU A 850 32.83 39.84 -30.17
CA GLU A 850 33.96 39.02 -29.73
C GLU A 850 35.08 39.87 -29.11
N LYS A 851 35.58 39.43 -27.94
CA LYS A 851 36.98 39.38 -27.48
C LYS A 851 36.99 38.32 -26.35
N GLY A 852 37.77 37.25 -26.34
CA GLY A 852 39.20 37.14 -26.62
C GLY A 852 39.92 37.12 -25.27
N ASP A 853 40.21 35.92 -24.75
CA ASP A 853 41.56 35.48 -24.34
C ASP A 853 41.50 34.17 -23.53
N ASP A 854 42.39 33.26 -23.92
CA ASP A 854 42.70 31.96 -23.33
C ASP A 854 43.25 32.09 -21.90
N GLU A 855 42.89 31.18 -20.99
CA GLU A 855 43.77 30.72 -19.90
C GLU A 855 43.21 29.45 -19.21
N GLU A 856 43.93 28.35 -19.46
CA GLU A 856 44.30 27.22 -18.58
C GLU A 856 43.26 26.21 -18.04
N GLU A 857 43.58 24.95 -18.35
CA GLU A 857 42.93 23.70 -17.92
C GLU A 857 43.13 23.46 -16.41
N GLU A 858 42.06 23.53 -15.62
CA GLU A 858 41.98 22.85 -14.33
C GLU A 858 40.67 22.05 -14.23
N GLU A 859 40.80 20.74 -14.01
CA GLU A 859 39.71 19.81 -13.69
C GLU A 859 39.12 20.15 -12.30
N GLU A 860 38.34 21.22 -12.21
CA GLU A 860 37.53 21.48 -11.02
C GLU A 860 36.29 20.58 -11.03
N GLU A 861 36.18 19.79 -9.95
CA GLU A 861 35.11 18.85 -9.67
C GLU A 861 33.72 19.50 -9.88
N GLU A 862 32.83 18.87 -10.66
CA GLU A 862 31.39 19.19 -10.75
C GLU A 862 30.72 18.99 -9.35
N GLU A 863 31.04 19.83 -8.36
CA GLU A 863 30.27 20.10 -7.14
C GLU A 863 29.42 21.37 -7.34
N GLU A 864 28.74 21.52 -8.49
CA GLU A 864 27.57 22.42 -8.52
C GLU A 864 26.45 21.74 -7.74
N GLU A 865 26.13 22.29 -6.56
CA GLU A 865 24.89 21.98 -5.86
C GLU A 865 23.72 22.18 -6.85
N GLU A 866 23.13 21.08 -7.35
CA GLU A 866 21.82 21.11 -8.01
C GLU A 866 20.81 21.64 -6.96
N GLU A 867 20.70 22.97 -6.82
CA GLU A 867 19.52 23.58 -6.23
C GLU A 867 18.31 23.04 -6.99
N PRO A 868 17.26 22.57 -6.30
CA PRO A 868 16.06 22.13 -6.98
C PRO A 868 15.43 23.36 -7.63
N LEU A 869 15.66 23.51 -8.94
CA LEU A 869 15.01 24.53 -9.74
C LEU A 869 13.49 24.47 -9.51
N PRO A 870 12.81 25.62 -9.37
CA PRO A 870 11.37 25.66 -9.17
C PRO A 870 10.64 24.91 -10.30
N PRO A 871 9.36 24.50 -10.08
CA PRO A 871 8.57 23.86 -11.13
C PRO A 871 8.61 24.74 -12.38
N LEU A 872 9.08 24.18 -13.51
CA LEU A 872 9.04 24.89 -14.79
C LEU A 872 7.58 25.09 -15.15
N GLU A 873 7.19 26.31 -15.48
CA GLU A 873 5.87 26.57 -16.05
C GLU A 873 5.66 25.69 -17.30
N PRO A 874 4.44 25.15 -17.54
CA PRO A 874 4.18 24.25 -18.66
C PRO A 874 4.67 24.81 -20.01
N GLU A 875 4.58 26.13 -20.18
CA GLU A 875 5.02 26.87 -21.36
C GLU A 875 6.54 26.84 -21.55
N LEU A 876 7.31 26.91 -20.47
CA LEU A 876 8.77 26.83 -20.49
C LEU A 876 9.25 25.39 -20.77
N GLU A 877 8.55 24.38 -20.24
CA GLU A 877 8.83 22.97 -20.53
C GLU A 877 8.60 22.64 -22.02
N GLN A 878 7.54 23.18 -22.63
CA GLN A 878 7.24 23.03 -24.05
C GLN A 878 8.28 23.75 -24.95
N THR A 879 8.72 24.94 -24.53
CA THR A 879 9.74 25.72 -25.23
C THR A 879 11.12 25.05 -25.16
N LEU A 880 11.46 24.46 -24.01
CA LEU A 880 12.72 23.74 -23.81
C LEU A 880 12.76 22.38 -24.51
N LEU A 881 11.63 21.67 -24.60
CA LEU A 881 11.48 20.48 -25.46
C LEU A 881 11.70 20.79 -26.95
N THR A 882 11.44 22.04 -27.36
CA THR A 882 11.67 22.52 -28.72
C THR A 882 13.15 22.88 -28.93
N LEU A 883 13.80 23.51 -27.94
CA LEU A 883 15.25 23.79 -27.93
C LEU A 883 16.12 22.53 -27.86
N ALA A 884 15.61 21.46 -27.23
CA ALA A 884 16.31 20.18 -27.06
C ALA A 884 16.69 19.47 -28.38
N LYS A 885 16.18 19.95 -29.52
CA LYS A 885 16.22 19.23 -30.80
C LYS A 885 17.21 19.80 -31.80
N ASN A 886 17.82 20.95 -31.54
CA ASN A 886 19.00 21.38 -32.30
C ASN A 886 20.22 20.59 -31.79
N PRO A 887 20.82 19.68 -32.60
CA PRO A 887 21.92 18.83 -32.14
C PRO A 887 23.11 19.64 -31.61
N GLY A 888 23.31 20.86 -32.15
CA GLY A 888 24.33 21.81 -31.71
C GLY A 888 23.92 22.77 -30.58
N ALA A 889 22.65 22.82 -30.19
CA ALA A 889 22.20 23.64 -29.05
C ALA A 889 22.24 22.84 -27.74
N MET A 890 21.94 21.54 -27.78
CA MET A 890 21.97 20.70 -26.56
C MET A 890 23.36 20.32 -26.08
N THR A 891 24.39 20.37 -26.93
CA THR A 891 25.79 20.24 -26.49
C THR A 891 26.24 21.44 -25.64
N LYS A 892 25.60 22.61 -25.80
CA LYS A 892 25.87 23.81 -24.99
C LYS A 892 25.25 23.78 -23.59
N TYR A 893 24.32 22.85 -23.32
CA TYR A 893 23.57 22.78 -22.05
C TYR A 893 23.46 21.34 -21.51
N PRO A 894 24.58 20.71 -21.11
CA PRO A 894 24.61 19.31 -20.68
C PRO A 894 23.76 19.04 -19.43
N THR A 895 23.68 19.98 -18.49
CA THR A 895 22.86 19.89 -17.27
C THR A 895 21.37 19.79 -17.60
N TRP A 896 20.86 20.68 -18.44
CA TRP A 896 19.45 20.67 -18.86
C TRP A 896 19.05 19.39 -19.58
N ARG A 897 19.92 18.85 -20.45
CA ARG A 897 19.68 17.55 -21.12
C ARG A 897 19.54 16.42 -20.10
N ARG A 898 20.39 16.37 -19.08
CA ARG A 898 20.31 15.37 -17.99
C ARG A 898 18.99 15.53 -17.22
N THR A 899 18.60 16.75 -16.87
CA THR A 899 17.36 17.04 -16.13
C THR A 899 16.11 16.61 -16.91
N LEU A 900 16.04 16.93 -18.21
CA LEU A 900 14.88 16.64 -19.06
C LEU A 900 14.72 15.12 -19.26
N MET A 901 15.82 14.40 -19.45
CA MET A 901 15.81 12.93 -19.52
C MET A 901 15.42 12.29 -18.18
N ARG A 902 15.86 12.86 -17.05
CA ARG A 902 15.47 12.41 -15.70
C ARG A 902 13.96 12.55 -15.50
N ARG A 903 13.37 13.70 -15.84
CA ARG A 903 11.92 13.93 -15.77
C ARG A 903 11.12 12.99 -16.68
N ALA A 904 11.59 12.75 -17.90
CA ALA A 904 10.93 11.82 -18.82
C ALA A 904 10.88 10.39 -18.24
N LYS A 905 11.98 9.95 -17.61
CA LYS A 905 12.07 8.66 -16.92
C LYS A 905 11.16 8.60 -15.68
N GLU A 906 11.13 9.66 -14.89
CA GLU A 906 10.23 9.78 -13.72
C GLU A 906 8.75 9.69 -14.13
N GLU A 907 8.35 10.36 -15.21
CA GLU A 907 6.96 10.28 -15.72
C GLU A 907 6.64 8.90 -16.33
N GLU A 908 7.61 8.21 -16.94
CA GLU A 908 7.43 6.81 -17.35
C GLU A 908 7.22 5.89 -16.14
N MET A 909 8.08 6.01 -15.13
CA MET A 909 7.97 5.27 -13.87
C MET A 909 6.62 5.51 -13.19
N LYS A 910 6.17 6.77 -13.14
CA LYS A 910 4.88 7.15 -12.55
C LYS A 910 3.70 6.48 -13.24
N ARG A 911 3.69 6.46 -14.58
CA ARG A 911 2.64 5.76 -15.34
C ARG A 911 2.68 4.26 -15.11
N PHE A 912 3.87 3.66 -15.11
CA PHE A 912 4.05 2.25 -14.79
C PHE A 912 3.52 1.91 -13.39
N CYS A 913 3.90 2.71 -12.38
CA CYS A 913 3.45 2.54 -11.01
C CYS A 913 1.93 2.70 -10.88
N LYS A 914 1.32 3.69 -11.55
CA LYS A 914 -0.14 3.87 -11.59
C LYS A 914 -0.81 2.64 -12.20
N ALA A 915 -0.37 2.20 -13.38
CA ALA A 915 -0.92 1.02 -14.05
C ALA A 915 -0.82 -0.25 -13.20
N GLN A 916 0.31 -0.46 -12.55
CA GLN A 916 0.56 -1.64 -11.75
C GLN A 916 -0.18 -1.62 -10.40
N ALA A 917 -0.32 -0.45 -9.78
CA ALA A 917 -1.17 -0.28 -8.60
C ALA A 917 -2.64 -0.60 -8.93
N ILE A 918 -3.14 -0.14 -10.08
CA ILE A 918 -4.47 -0.48 -10.57
C ILE A 918 -4.61 -1.99 -10.79
N GLN A 919 -3.66 -2.63 -11.48
CA GLN A 919 -3.68 -4.09 -11.69
C GLN A 919 -3.78 -4.86 -10.37
N ARG A 920 -2.98 -4.45 -9.38
CA ARG A 920 -2.96 -5.07 -8.07
C ARG A 920 -4.29 -4.87 -7.34
N ARG A 921 -4.83 -3.65 -7.37
CA ARG A 921 -6.12 -3.34 -6.74
C ARG A 921 -7.29 -4.10 -7.38
N LEU A 922 -7.30 -4.23 -8.71
CA LEU A 922 -8.28 -5.07 -9.41
C LEU A 922 -8.20 -6.53 -8.95
N ASN A 923 -6.99 -7.07 -8.77
CA ASN A 923 -6.79 -8.43 -8.26
C ASN A 923 -7.26 -8.58 -6.80
N GLU A 924 -7.04 -7.57 -5.95
CA GLU A 924 -7.52 -7.54 -4.56
C GLU A 924 -9.06 -7.51 -4.49
N ILE A 925 -9.68 -6.67 -5.32
CA ILE A 925 -11.14 -6.59 -5.43
C ILE A 925 -11.69 -7.95 -5.86
N GLU A 926 -11.09 -8.60 -6.88
CA GLU A 926 -11.51 -9.92 -7.33
C GLU A 926 -11.42 -10.99 -6.22
N ALA A 927 -10.36 -10.96 -5.40
CA ALA A 927 -10.21 -11.87 -4.27
C ALA A 927 -11.25 -11.60 -3.16
N THR A 928 -11.42 -10.34 -2.79
CA THR A 928 -12.38 -9.92 -1.76
C THR A 928 -13.82 -10.23 -2.18
N MET A 929 -14.15 -10.06 -3.47
CA MET A 929 -15.47 -10.42 -3.99
C MET A 929 -15.74 -11.93 -3.88
N ARG A 930 -14.74 -12.78 -4.12
CA ARG A 930 -14.88 -14.24 -3.92
C ARG A 930 -15.15 -14.61 -2.46
N GLU A 931 -14.51 -13.93 -1.52
CA GLU A 931 -14.78 -14.14 -0.09
C GLU A 931 -16.20 -13.71 0.30
N LEU A 932 -16.63 -12.54 -0.17
CA LEU A 932 -18.00 -12.06 0.06
C LEU A 932 -19.06 -12.98 -0.58
N GLU A 933 -18.77 -13.51 -1.77
CA GLU A 933 -19.61 -14.52 -2.44
C GLU A 933 -19.73 -15.80 -1.60
N ALA A 934 -18.62 -16.32 -1.06
CA ALA A 934 -18.61 -17.51 -0.23
C ALA A 934 -19.33 -17.29 1.12
N GLU A 935 -19.09 -16.17 1.79
CA GLU A 935 -19.76 -15.79 3.04
C GLU A 935 -21.26 -15.58 2.82
N GLY A 936 -21.61 -14.88 1.73
CA GLY A 936 -22.98 -14.66 1.27
C GLY A 936 -23.74 -15.94 0.98
N THR A 937 -23.11 -16.87 0.27
CA THR A 937 -23.69 -18.17 -0.06
C THR A 937 -23.99 -18.98 1.19
N LYS A 938 -23.07 -19.00 2.18
CA LYS A 938 -23.31 -19.65 3.48
C LYS A 938 -24.48 -19.04 4.23
N LEU A 939 -24.53 -17.71 4.28
CA LEU A 939 -25.56 -16.97 4.99
C LEU A 939 -26.95 -17.17 4.36
N GLU A 940 -27.03 -17.13 3.03
CA GLU A 940 -28.29 -17.35 2.32
C GLU A 940 -28.76 -18.81 2.42
N LEU A 941 -27.84 -19.78 2.41
CA LEU A 941 -28.14 -21.18 2.71
C LEU A 941 -28.73 -21.37 4.12
N ALA A 942 -28.18 -20.67 5.12
CA ALA A 942 -28.70 -20.71 6.49
C ALA A 942 -30.12 -20.12 6.57
N LEU A 943 -30.35 -18.97 5.92
CA LEU A 943 -31.66 -18.34 5.80
C LEU A 943 -32.71 -19.24 5.11
N ARG A 944 -32.31 -20.01 4.09
CA ARG A 944 -33.21 -20.90 3.34
C ARG A 944 -33.51 -22.22 4.07
N LYS A 945 -32.55 -22.78 4.83
CA LYS A 945 -32.71 -24.09 5.50
C LYS A 945 -33.50 -24.03 6.80
N GLU A 946 -33.41 -22.93 7.54
CA GLU A 946 -34.07 -22.82 8.84
C GLU A 946 -35.42 -22.11 8.74
N SER A 947 -36.45 -22.86 8.33
CA SER A 947 -37.83 -22.35 8.38
C SER A 947 -38.29 -22.04 9.81
N SER A 948 -37.66 -22.63 10.84
CA SER A 948 -38.09 -22.58 12.25
C SER A 948 -37.18 -21.81 13.23
N SER A 949 -36.18 -21.04 12.78
CA SER A 949 -35.34 -20.25 13.68
C SER A 949 -36.03 -18.98 14.22
N PRO A 950 -35.67 -18.51 15.43
CA PRO A 950 -36.29 -17.34 16.08
C PRO A 950 -36.23 -16.10 15.19
N GLU A 951 -37.29 -15.31 15.12
CA GLU A 951 -37.38 -14.11 14.27
C GLU A 951 -36.21 -13.14 14.48
N GLN A 952 -35.70 -12.99 15.72
CA GLN A 952 -34.53 -12.19 16.03
C GLN A 952 -33.28 -12.63 15.24
N GLN A 953 -33.06 -13.94 15.11
CA GLN A 953 -31.88 -14.50 14.46
C GLN A 953 -31.96 -14.35 12.95
N LYS A 954 -33.14 -14.56 12.36
CA LYS A 954 -33.38 -14.26 10.94
C LYS A 954 -33.14 -12.79 10.63
N LYS A 955 -33.57 -11.87 11.51
CA LYS A 955 -33.34 -10.43 11.35
C LYS A 955 -31.85 -10.07 11.38
N LEU A 956 -31.08 -10.65 12.30
CA LEU A 956 -29.62 -10.49 12.34
C LEU A 956 -28.93 -10.99 11.06
N TRP A 957 -29.34 -12.16 10.55
CA TRP A 957 -28.80 -12.69 9.30
C TRP A 957 -29.18 -11.84 8.08
N LEU A 958 -30.39 -11.30 8.04
CA LEU A 958 -30.82 -10.34 7.02
C LEU A 958 -29.97 -9.06 7.01
N ASP A 959 -29.72 -8.48 8.19
CA ASP A 959 -28.86 -7.30 8.33
C ASP A 959 -27.43 -7.60 7.88
N GLN A 960 -26.91 -8.79 8.22
CA GLN A 960 -25.59 -9.22 7.75
C GLN A 960 -25.58 -9.39 6.22
N LEU A 961 -26.63 -9.95 5.62
CA LEU A 961 -26.74 -10.10 4.17
C LEU A 961 -26.77 -8.74 3.46
N LEU A 962 -27.52 -7.77 3.99
CA LEU A 962 -27.57 -6.40 3.47
C LEU A 962 -26.21 -5.72 3.53
N ARG A 963 -25.46 -5.88 4.63
CA ARG A 963 -24.09 -5.35 4.74
C ARG A 963 -23.15 -5.97 3.72
N LEU A 964 -23.22 -7.29 3.51
CA LEU A 964 -22.42 -7.96 2.50
C LEU A 964 -22.76 -7.47 1.09
N ILE A 965 -24.05 -7.26 0.78
CA ILE A 965 -24.50 -6.69 -0.50
C ILE A 965 -23.97 -5.27 -0.69
N GLN A 966 -24.05 -4.41 0.33
CA GLN A 966 -23.49 -3.05 0.28
C GLN A 966 -21.98 -3.08 0.03
N LYS A 967 -21.25 -3.96 0.72
CA LYS A 967 -19.80 -4.11 0.55
C LYS A 967 -19.45 -4.61 -0.85
N LYS A 968 -20.18 -5.61 -1.39
CA LYS A 968 -19.99 -6.06 -2.78
C LYS A 968 -20.30 -4.96 -3.79
N ASN A 969 -21.39 -4.22 -3.60
CA ASN A 969 -21.75 -3.08 -4.45
C ASN A 969 -20.67 -1.98 -4.44
N SER A 970 -20.12 -1.63 -3.28
CA SER A 970 -19.00 -0.68 -3.16
C SER A 970 -17.79 -1.14 -3.96
N LEU A 971 -17.44 -2.42 -3.87
CA LEU A 971 -16.32 -2.99 -4.62
C LEU A 971 -16.59 -2.99 -6.13
N VAL A 972 -17.83 -3.25 -6.58
CA VAL A 972 -18.19 -3.18 -8.00
C VAL A 972 -18.03 -1.77 -8.56
N THR A 973 -18.44 -0.75 -7.79
CA THR A 973 -18.27 0.66 -8.14
C THR A 973 -16.78 1.02 -8.26
N GLU A 974 -15.98 0.65 -7.26
CA GLU A 974 -14.53 0.86 -7.26
C GLU A 974 -13.85 0.16 -8.45
N GLU A 975 -14.24 -1.08 -8.74
CA GLU A 975 -13.73 -1.83 -9.89
C GLU A 975 -14.00 -1.10 -11.21
N ALA A 976 -15.19 -0.51 -11.37
CA ALA A 976 -15.56 0.23 -12.57
C ALA A 976 -14.74 1.52 -12.71
N GLU A 977 -14.49 2.24 -11.61
CA GLU A 977 -13.63 3.42 -11.59
C GLU A 977 -12.20 3.10 -12.01
N LEU A 978 -11.64 2.01 -11.47
CA LEU A 978 -10.31 1.55 -11.84
C LEU A 978 -10.22 1.20 -13.34
N MET A 979 -11.26 0.57 -13.91
CA MET A 979 -11.31 0.28 -15.35
C MET A 979 -11.36 1.53 -16.22
N ILE A 980 -12.03 2.60 -15.76
CA ILE A 980 -12.00 3.89 -16.44
C ILE A 980 -10.56 4.45 -16.42
N THR A 981 -9.87 4.35 -15.29
CA THR A 981 -8.46 4.76 -15.20
C THR A 981 -7.53 3.92 -16.09
N VAL A 982 -7.84 2.63 -16.30
CA VAL A 982 -7.13 1.79 -17.28
C VAL A 982 -7.30 2.33 -18.70
N GLN A 983 -8.53 2.71 -19.08
CA GLN A 983 -8.79 3.29 -20.41
C GLN A 983 -8.06 4.63 -20.59
N GLU A 984 -8.06 5.48 -19.56
CA GLU A 984 -7.30 6.73 -19.57
C GLU A 984 -5.81 6.49 -19.84
N LEU A 985 -5.20 5.52 -19.15
CA LEU A 985 -3.79 5.17 -19.32
C LEU A 985 -3.47 4.63 -20.73
N ASP A 986 -4.35 3.81 -21.30
CA ASP A 986 -4.18 3.30 -22.68
C ASP A 986 -4.24 4.44 -23.71
N LEU A 987 -5.14 5.40 -23.52
CA LEU A 987 -5.23 6.57 -24.38
C LEU A 987 -4.03 7.52 -24.22
N GLU A 988 -3.53 7.71 -23.00
CA GLU A 988 -2.31 8.50 -22.75
C GLU A 988 -1.07 7.88 -23.42
N GLU A 989 -0.96 6.55 -23.44
CA GLU A 989 0.13 5.85 -24.14
C GLU A 989 -0.01 5.97 -25.65
N LYS A 990 -1.21 5.75 -26.21
CA LYS A 990 -1.47 5.95 -27.63
C LYS A 990 -1.16 7.38 -28.07
N GLN A 991 -1.59 8.36 -27.29
CA GLN A 991 -1.28 9.76 -27.54
C GLN A 991 0.24 10.00 -27.56
N ARG A 992 0.97 9.48 -26.58
CA ARG A 992 2.43 9.63 -26.51
C ARG A 992 3.15 8.98 -27.69
N GLN A 993 2.72 7.78 -28.10
CA GLN A 993 3.30 7.09 -29.25
C GLN A 993 3.06 7.88 -30.54
N LEU A 994 1.84 8.35 -30.75
CA LEU A 994 1.49 9.18 -31.91
C LEU A 994 2.21 10.52 -31.87
N ASP A 995 2.34 11.16 -30.72
CA ASP A 995 3.13 12.38 -30.55
C ASP A 995 4.61 12.15 -30.86
N HIS A 996 5.17 11.01 -30.46
CA HIS A 996 6.55 10.66 -30.76
C HIS A 996 6.76 10.44 -32.27
N GLU A 997 5.86 9.68 -32.90
CA GLU A 997 5.85 9.43 -34.35
C GLU A 997 5.69 10.73 -35.14
N LEU A 998 4.73 11.59 -34.75
CA LEU A 998 4.49 12.89 -35.36
C LEU A 998 5.70 13.81 -35.19
N ARG A 999 6.32 13.85 -34.01
CA ARG A 999 7.57 14.59 -33.79
C ARG A 999 8.69 14.07 -34.70
N GLY A 1000 8.74 12.78 -34.98
CA GLY A 1000 9.69 12.18 -35.93
C GLY A 1000 9.54 12.76 -37.34
N TYR A 1001 8.30 12.91 -37.83
CA TYR A 1001 8.02 13.55 -39.11
C TYR A 1001 8.27 15.06 -39.07
N MET A 1002 7.75 15.78 -38.06
CA MET A 1002 7.90 17.24 -37.94
C MET A 1002 9.35 17.71 -37.83
N ASN A 1003 10.24 16.89 -37.27
CA ASN A 1003 11.66 17.25 -37.13
C ASN A 1003 12.46 17.05 -38.43
N ARG A 1004 11.89 16.44 -39.49
CA ARG A 1004 12.55 16.37 -40.80
C ARG A 1004 12.37 17.69 -41.54
N GLU A 1005 13.43 18.16 -42.20
CA GLU A 1005 13.34 19.32 -43.10
C GLU A 1005 12.29 19.07 -44.18
N GLU A 1006 11.50 20.09 -44.50
CA GLU A 1006 10.35 19.98 -45.39
C GLU A 1006 10.75 19.53 -46.81
N THR A 1007 11.96 19.90 -47.25
CA THR A 1007 12.58 19.48 -48.51
C THR A 1007 12.97 18.00 -48.55
N MET A 1008 13.14 17.36 -47.39
CA MET A 1008 13.54 15.96 -47.23
C MET A 1008 12.35 15.03 -47.00
N LYS A 1009 11.13 15.58 -46.84
CA LYS A 1009 9.91 14.79 -46.69
C LYS A 1009 9.44 14.30 -48.06
N THR A 1010 9.31 12.98 -48.20
CA THR A 1010 8.65 12.39 -49.37
C THR A 1010 7.14 12.57 -49.29
N GLU A 1011 6.43 12.41 -50.40
CA GLU A 1011 4.96 12.46 -50.39
C GLU A 1011 4.34 11.35 -49.51
N ALA A 1012 5.01 10.19 -49.42
CA ALA A 1012 4.63 9.13 -48.48
C ALA A 1012 4.83 9.53 -47.01
N ASP A 1013 5.87 10.31 -46.70
CA ASP A 1013 6.08 10.86 -45.35
C ASP A 1013 4.97 11.86 -44.99
N LEU A 1014 4.59 12.76 -45.92
CA LEU A 1014 3.50 13.73 -45.72
C LEU A 1014 2.14 13.03 -45.52
N GLN A 1015 1.87 11.94 -46.26
CA GLN A 1015 0.67 11.13 -46.07
C GLN A 1015 0.68 10.44 -44.70
N SER A 1016 1.82 9.89 -44.29
CA SER A 1016 1.99 9.26 -42.98
C SER A 1016 1.81 10.27 -41.85
N GLU A 1017 2.42 11.46 -41.97
CA GLU A 1017 2.27 12.58 -41.02
C GLU A 1017 0.79 12.97 -40.85
N ASN A 1018 0.05 13.15 -41.95
CA ASN A 1018 -1.40 13.42 -41.90
C ASN A 1018 -2.22 12.27 -41.31
N GLN A 1019 -1.83 11.01 -41.55
CA GLN A 1019 -2.48 9.84 -40.96
C GLN A 1019 -2.27 9.81 -39.43
N VAL A 1020 -1.06 10.11 -38.97
CA VAL A 1020 -0.72 10.19 -37.53
C VAL A 1020 -1.50 11.33 -36.87
N LEU A 1021 -1.58 12.51 -37.51
CA LEU A 1021 -2.34 13.65 -37.00
C LEU A 1021 -3.84 13.32 -36.83
N ARG A 1022 -4.44 12.62 -37.80
CA ARG A 1022 -5.84 12.16 -37.70
C ARG A 1022 -6.06 11.19 -36.55
N LYS A 1023 -5.16 10.22 -36.37
CA LYS A 1023 -5.20 9.29 -35.23
C LYS A 1023 -5.06 10.02 -33.90
N LEU A 1024 -4.21 11.05 -33.83
CA LEU A 1024 -4.01 11.86 -32.63
C LEU A 1024 -5.30 12.58 -32.23
N LEU A 1025 -5.99 13.20 -33.19
CA LEU A 1025 -7.30 13.84 -32.97
C LEU A 1025 -8.35 12.83 -32.48
N GLU A 1026 -8.37 11.62 -33.04
CA GLU A 1026 -9.28 10.56 -32.58
C GLU A 1026 -9.01 10.17 -31.12
N VAL A 1027 -7.75 10.01 -30.73
CA VAL A 1027 -7.36 9.72 -29.34
C VAL A 1027 -7.74 10.86 -28.39
N VAL A 1028 -7.52 12.12 -28.78
CA VAL A 1028 -7.93 13.29 -27.98
C VAL A 1028 -9.45 13.30 -27.76
N ASN A 1029 -10.23 13.08 -28.81
CA ASN A 1029 -11.69 13.00 -28.70
C ASN A 1029 -12.16 11.84 -27.79
N GLN A 1030 -11.47 10.70 -27.83
CA GLN A 1030 -11.74 9.57 -26.93
C GLN A 1030 -11.44 9.92 -25.47
N ARG A 1031 -10.37 10.69 -25.19
CA ARG A 1031 -10.06 11.17 -23.83
C ARG A 1031 -11.11 12.16 -23.34
N ASP A 1032 -11.53 13.10 -24.19
CA ASP A 1032 -12.57 14.07 -23.84
C ASP A 1032 -13.91 13.39 -23.51
N ALA A 1033 -14.30 12.36 -24.27
CA ALA A 1033 -15.49 11.56 -23.98
C ALA A 1033 -15.40 10.83 -22.64
N LEU A 1034 -14.23 10.34 -22.27
CA LEU A 1034 -13.96 9.69 -20.98
C LEU A 1034 -14.06 10.67 -19.80
N ILE A 1035 -13.51 11.88 -19.95
CA ILE A 1035 -13.60 12.94 -18.94
C ILE A 1035 -15.07 13.35 -18.74
N GLN A 1036 -15.81 13.56 -19.82
CA GLN A 1036 -17.25 13.88 -19.74
C GLN A 1036 -18.03 12.77 -19.03
N PHE A 1037 -17.73 11.51 -19.30
CA PHE A 1037 -18.36 10.38 -18.64
C PHE A 1037 -18.07 10.34 -17.12
N GLN A 1038 -16.83 10.59 -16.70
CA GLN A 1038 -16.47 10.68 -15.29
C GLN A 1038 -17.20 11.83 -14.59
N GLU A 1039 -17.29 12.99 -15.25
CA GLU A 1039 -17.94 14.17 -14.69
C GLU A 1039 -19.47 13.96 -14.57
N GLU A 1040 -20.11 13.33 -15.55
CA GLU A 1040 -21.51 12.90 -15.46
C GLU A 1040 -21.75 11.93 -14.30
N ARG A 1041 -20.88 10.93 -14.10
CA ARG A 1041 -20.99 10.02 -12.95
C ARG A 1041 -20.86 10.78 -11.63
N ARG A 1042 -19.86 11.67 -11.52
CA ARG A 1042 -19.66 12.48 -10.32
C ARG A 1042 -20.90 13.31 -10.02
N LEU A 1043 -21.54 13.89 -11.04
CA LEU A 1043 -22.78 14.65 -10.91
C LEU A 1043 -23.98 13.78 -10.50
N ARG A 1044 -24.09 12.53 -10.98
CA ARG A 1044 -25.16 11.59 -10.60
C ARG A 1044 -25.00 11.03 -9.18
N GLU A 1045 -23.77 10.94 -8.69
CA GLU A 1045 -23.46 10.48 -7.32
C GLU A 1045 -23.57 11.61 -6.28
N MET A 1046 -23.66 12.87 -6.72
CA MET A 1046 -24.00 13.97 -5.81
C MET A 1046 -25.46 13.80 -5.34
N PRO A 1047 -25.73 13.77 -4.02
CA PRO A 1047 -27.09 13.73 -3.53
C PRO A 1047 -27.85 14.98 -4.00
N ALA A 1048 -28.96 14.76 -4.71
CA ALA A 1048 -29.84 15.80 -5.26
C ALA A 1048 -30.24 16.81 -4.17
#